data_AF-A0ABD3JPH6-F1
#
_entry.id   AF-A0ABD3JPH6-F1
#
_cell.length_a   1.000
_cell.length_b   1.000
_cell.length_c   1.000
_cell.angle_alpha   90.00
_cell.angle_beta   90.00
_cell.angle_gamma   90.00
#
_symmetry.space_group_name_H-M   'P 1'
#
loop_
_entity.id
_entity.type
_entity.pdbx_description
1 polymer ?
#
loop_
_entity_poly.entity_id
_entity_poly.type
_entity_poly.pdbx_seq_one_letter_code
_entity_poly.pdbx_strand_id
1 'polypeptide(L)'
;MELEQPRQPHLNNINKYINPRNGKGSPLPSPLPSRSDLCKHSASFRKLGVGVPAAAGGISDVEKVSWLRSQIIGSDAEFDSPFGRRRLTYADSTASGRCIHYVEDFIVDNILPFYGNSHTSNSHVGHRTTKTVHEASSYIKRCLGGKPEDVILFCGSGSTGSIKRLQEVMGIAVPSLLRETMIKCMPSEERWVVLVGPYEHHSNLLSWRQSLAEVIEIGLDEDGSIDMEDLRQKLESYRDANRPILGSFSACSNVTGICTDTRAVAKLLHQFGAFTCFDFAASAPYVEIDMRSGEVDGYDAIFLSVHKFLGGPGSPGILLMSKALYRLGSFPPSTCGGGTVDYVNGFNEKDTLYVEDIEERENAGTPQIIQITRAALAFWLKDYVGNEVIEKLEHKYIKEAMERLSKNQNIEILGNKTAKRQAILSFLIYSTTNSPLDCNKKGRERGLYLWGEMGNERGKPLHGPFVATLLNDLFGIQARGGCACASPYGHALLGISEAQSHAFRCAIQKGFAGVKPGWTRVSFPYYLSEEEFEYIIAALEFVASFGQRFLPLYHFNLKTGNWTFKKKAFKEIVGKERKGKIFILNDNKTGKNLNGDAKHESIIAKYTSYWESAKHTAGLLPKFPSPPRLQADIDPELLYFRI
;
A
#
# COMPACT_ATOMS: atom_id res chain seq x y z
N MET A 1 -23.15 80.99 -4.74
CA MET A 1 -23.83 79.69 -4.82
C MET A 1 -22.89 78.66 -4.22
N GLU A 2 -22.79 78.56 -2.89
CA GLU A 2 -23.72 77.85 -1.99
C GLU A 2 -23.84 76.35 -2.30
N LEU A 3 -23.23 75.52 -1.43
CA LEU A 3 -23.86 74.49 -0.56
C LEU A 3 -23.62 73.09 -1.21
N GLU A 4 -23.33 71.98 -0.54
CA GLU A 4 -23.44 71.55 0.86
C GLU A 4 -22.65 70.22 1.04
N GLN A 5 -22.22 69.91 2.27
CA GLN A 5 -21.72 68.58 2.68
C GLN A 5 -22.85 67.56 2.86
N PRO A 6 -22.55 66.24 2.85
CA PRO A 6 -23.33 65.31 3.67
C PRO A 6 -22.48 64.37 4.58
N ARG A 7 -22.67 64.59 5.88
CA ARG A 7 -22.96 63.69 7.03
C ARG A 7 -22.62 62.19 6.98
N GLN A 8 -21.98 61.74 8.06
CA GLN A 8 -22.00 60.38 8.63
C GLN A 8 -23.41 59.93 9.05
N PRO A 9 -23.63 58.60 9.23
CA PRO A 9 -24.46 58.14 10.33
C PRO A 9 -23.82 57.07 11.22
N HIS A 10 -24.23 57.15 12.48
CA HIS A 10 -23.87 56.36 13.65
C HIS A 10 -24.36 54.91 13.60
N LEU A 11 -23.52 54.00 14.09
CA LEU A 11 -23.90 52.66 14.54
C LEU A 11 -24.39 52.73 15.99
N ASN A 12 -25.60 52.22 16.23
CA ASN A 12 -26.07 51.88 17.58
C ASN A 12 -26.93 50.61 17.54
N ASN A 13 -26.61 49.70 18.46
CA ASN A 13 -27.44 48.64 19.05
C ASN A 13 -27.97 47.50 18.17
N ILE A 14 -27.57 46.27 18.51
CA ILE A 14 -28.47 45.24 19.06
C ILE A 14 -27.60 44.24 19.85
N ASN A 15 -27.71 44.32 21.17
CA ASN A 15 -27.25 43.31 22.13
C ASN A 15 -28.50 42.87 22.89
N LYS A 16 -28.96 41.64 22.70
CA LYS A 16 -29.99 40.98 23.53
C LYS A 16 -30.11 39.53 23.06
N TYR A 17 -29.61 38.60 23.89
CA TYR A 17 -30.30 37.36 24.31
C TYR A 17 -29.35 36.59 25.25
N ILE A 18 -29.50 36.84 26.55
CA ILE A 18 -29.02 35.97 27.62
C ILE A 18 -30.27 35.50 28.37
N ASN A 19 -30.36 34.20 28.64
CA ASN A 19 -31.28 33.67 29.64
C ASN A 19 -30.60 32.50 30.38
N PRO A 20 -30.52 32.51 31.72
CA PRO A 20 -29.83 31.47 32.50
C PRO A 20 -30.82 30.46 33.11
N ARG A 21 -30.49 29.16 33.13
CA ARG A 21 -31.12 28.20 34.06
C ARG A 21 -30.14 27.09 34.52
N ASN A 22 -29.89 27.13 35.82
CA ASN A 22 -29.68 26.07 36.82
C ASN A 22 -29.45 24.61 36.36
N GLY A 23 -28.40 23.99 36.90
CA GLY A 23 -28.24 22.53 36.98
C GLY A 23 -27.19 22.13 38.02
N LYS A 24 -27.61 21.30 38.98
CA LYS A 24 -26.86 20.78 40.14
C LYS A 24 -25.78 19.76 39.74
N GLY A 25 -24.79 19.58 40.61
CA GLY A 25 -23.55 18.84 40.35
C GLY A 25 -23.64 17.30 40.36
N SER A 26 -22.58 16.70 39.83
CA SER A 26 -22.09 15.32 40.04
C SER A 26 -20.63 15.25 39.53
N PRO A 27 -19.81 14.28 39.99
CA PRO A 27 -18.40 14.51 40.33
C PRO A 27 -17.41 14.40 39.16
N LEU A 28 -16.32 15.18 39.25
CA LEU A 28 -15.18 15.20 38.33
C LEU A 28 -14.47 13.83 38.24
N PRO A 29 -14.12 13.35 37.03
CA PRO A 29 -13.00 12.45 36.84
C PRO A 29 -11.68 13.24 36.94
N SER A 30 -10.63 12.57 37.44
CA SER A 30 -9.24 13.03 37.57
C SER A 30 -8.72 13.83 36.36
N PRO A 31 -7.86 14.85 36.58
CA PRO A 31 -7.51 15.81 35.54
C PRO A 31 -6.66 15.15 34.43
N LEU A 32 -7.16 15.22 33.19
CA LEU A 32 -6.31 15.24 32.00
C LEU A 32 -5.25 16.34 32.16
N PRO A 33 -4.00 16.15 31.71
CA PRO A 33 -2.99 17.19 31.80
C PRO A 33 -3.51 18.47 31.12
N SER A 34 -3.40 19.59 31.83
CA SER A 34 -3.97 20.86 31.43
C SER A 34 -3.47 21.29 30.05
N ARG A 35 -4.39 21.69 29.17
CA ARG A 35 -4.16 22.31 27.84
C ARG A 35 -3.25 23.57 27.86
N SER A 36 -2.77 24.02 29.01
CA SER A 36 -2.06 25.29 29.20
C SER A 36 -0.52 25.22 29.15
N ASP A 37 0.11 24.04 29.06
CA ASP A 37 1.58 23.94 28.99
C ASP A 37 2.17 23.94 27.57
N LEU A 38 1.33 24.05 26.54
CA LEU A 38 1.77 23.98 25.13
C LEU A 38 2.22 25.34 24.54
N CYS A 39 1.94 26.46 25.21
CA CYS A 39 2.17 27.80 24.64
C CYS A 39 3.52 28.45 24.98
N LYS A 40 4.39 27.83 25.80
CA LYS A 40 5.58 28.54 26.35
C LYS A 40 6.95 28.19 25.77
N HIS A 41 7.06 27.33 24.76
CA HIS A 41 8.38 26.98 24.20
C HIS A 41 8.38 26.90 22.68
N SER A 42 9.44 27.41 22.05
CA SER A 42 9.79 27.26 20.63
C SER A 42 10.03 25.78 20.28
N ALA A 43 8.95 25.00 20.22
CA ALA A 43 9.03 23.54 20.16
C ALA A 43 9.46 23.06 18.77
N SER A 44 10.67 22.52 18.71
CA SER A 44 11.25 21.74 17.61
C SER A 44 10.47 20.44 17.36
N PHE A 45 10.62 19.86 16.17
CA PHE A 45 10.26 18.49 15.82
C PHE A 45 10.84 17.45 16.82
N ARG A 46 11.76 17.82 17.72
CA ARG A 46 12.26 16.98 18.83
C ARG A 46 11.21 16.53 19.87
N LYS A 47 9.95 17.00 19.82
CA LYS A 47 8.88 16.60 20.76
C LYS A 47 8.08 15.35 20.34
N LEU A 48 8.59 14.52 19.42
CA LEU A 48 7.91 13.29 18.94
C LEU A 48 7.53 12.28 20.05
N GLY A 49 8.01 12.43 21.28
CA GLY A 49 7.63 11.57 22.41
C GLY A 49 6.41 12.05 23.24
N VAL A 50 5.84 13.23 22.95
CA VAL A 50 4.73 13.77 23.77
C VAL A 50 3.44 13.01 23.49
N GLY A 51 2.77 12.51 24.53
CA GLY A 51 1.51 11.74 24.41
C GLY A 51 1.69 10.25 24.10
N VAL A 52 2.95 9.79 24.07
CA VAL A 52 3.32 8.38 23.88
C VAL A 52 3.44 7.73 25.27
N PRO A 53 3.02 6.47 25.47
CA PRO A 53 3.18 5.85 26.77
C PRO A 53 4.67 5.72 27.12
N ALA A 54 5.04 6.24 28.29
CA ALA A 54 6.38 6.17 28.85
C ALA A 54 6.27 5.66 30.30
N ALA A 55 6.95 4.54 30.61
CA ALA A 55 7.01 3.97 31.95
C ALA A 55 8.43 4.10 32.53
N ALA A 56 8.54 4.26 33.85
CA ALA A 56 9.80 4.46 34.56
C ALA A 56 10.80 3.29 34.44
N GLY A 57 10.37 2.13 33.93
CA GLY A 57 11.20 0.95 33.65
C GLY A 57 11.32 0.58 32.17
N GLY A 58 10.92 1.46 31.25
CA GLY A 58 10.76 1.14 29.82
C GLY A 58 9.39 0.53 29.52
N ILE A 59 8.90 0.73 28.29
CA ILE A 59 7.65 0.13 27.80
C ILE A 59 7.99 -1.16 27.04
N SER A 60 7.23 -2.23 27.27
CA SER A 60 7.42 -3.49 26.54
C SER A 60 7.00 -3.38 25.07
N ASP A 61 7.58 -4.22 24.20
CA ASP A 61 7.23 -4.23 22.77
C ASP A 61 5.73 -4.53 22.54
N VAL A 62 5.14 -5.37 23.40
CA VAL A 62 3.71 -5.69 23.37
C VAL A 62 2.86 -4.45 23.66
N GLU A 63 3.24 -3.66 24.66
CA GLU A 63 2.54 -2.41 25.01
C GLU A 63 2.68 -1.37 23.90
N LYS A 64 3.85 -1.25 23.24
CA LYS A 64 4.04 -0.35 22.09
C LYS A 64 3.11 -0.69 20.94
N VAL A 65 3.05 -1.97 20.56
CA VAL A 65 2.21 -2.46 19.45
C VAL A 65 0.72 -2.38 19.81
N SER A 66 0.37 -2.63 21.08
CA SER A 66 -1.00 -2.45 21.59
C SER A 66 -1.44 -0.98 21.54
N TRP A 67 -0.56 -0.06 21.95
CA TRP A 67 -0.81 1.37 21.82
C TRP A 67 -1.03 1.76 20.35
N LEU A 68 -0.16 1.36 19.42
CA LEU A 68 -0.35 1.63 17.99
C LEU A 68 -1.70 1.16 17.47
N ARG A 69 -2.12 -0.07 17.83
CA ARG A 69 -3.45 -0.61 17.48
C ARG A 69 -4.57 0.29 17.98
N SER A 70 -4.47 0.77 19.22
CA SER A 70 -5.46 1.69 19.80
C SER A 70 -5.58 3.02 19.06
N GLN A 71 -4.50 3.45 18.39
CA GLN A 71 -4.47 4.72 17.65
C GLN A 71 -5.08 4.59 16.24
N ILE A 72 -5.31 3.39 15.72
CA ILE A 72 -5.83 3.20 14.36
C ILE A 72 -7.24 3.81 14.23
N ILE A 73 -7.35 4.81 13.35
CA ILE A 73 -8.62 5.47 13.07
C ILE A 73 -9.54 4.48 12.31
N GLY A 74 -10.75 4.31 12.84
CA GLY A 74 -11.76 3.42 12.27
C GLY A 74 -11.53 1.94 12.57
N SER A 75 -10.77 1.59 13.62
CA SER A 75 -10.59 0.20 14.08
C SER A 75 -11.89 -0.51 14.46
N ASP A 76 -12.91 0.24 14.90
CA ASP A 76 -14.25 -0.29 15.20
C ASP A 76 -15.28 0.03 14.10
N ALA A 77 -14.83 0.48 12.92
CA ALA A 77 -15.73 0.84 11.84
C ALA A 77 -16.49 -0.39 11.34
N GLU A 78 -17.78 -0.20 11.07
CA GLU A 78 -18.66 -1.22 10.52
C GLU A 78 -19.35 -0.70 9.26
N PHE A 79 -19.72 -1.61 8.37
CA PHE A 79 -20.47 -1.29 7.16
C PHE A 79 -21.54 -2.35 6.89
N ASP A 80 -22.54 -1.98 6.09
CA ASP A 80 -23.59 -2.91 5.68
C ASP A 80 -23.14 -3.74 4.47
N SER A 81 -23.13 -5.06 4.65
CA SER A 81 -22.90 -6.03 3.57
C SER A 81 -24.21 -6.70 3.14
N PRO A 82 -24.22 -7.46 2.02
CA PRO A 82 -25.36 -8.30 1.66
C PRO A 82 -25.78 -9.32 2.73
N PHE A 83 -24.87 -9.68 3.65
CA PHE A 83 -25.09 -10.66 4.72
C PHE A 83 -25.25 -10.02 6.10
N GLY A 84 -25.53 -8.71 6.15
CA GLY A 84 -25.72 -7.93 7.37
C GLY A 84 -24.51 -7.05 7.70
N ARG A 85 -24.50 -6.46 8.89
CA ARG A 85 -23.42 -5.56 9.30
C ARG A 85 -22.12 -6.34 9.51
N ARG A 86 -21.00 -5.77 9.07
CA ARG A 86 -19.65 -6.34 9.22
C ARG A 86 -18.69 -5.31 9.79
N ARG A 87 -17.86 -5.74 10.74
CA ARG A 87 -16.67 -4.98 11.15
C ARG A 87 -15.67 -4.96 9.99
N LEU A 88 -15.07 -3.80 9.75
CA LEU A 88 -14.01 -3.63 8.76
C LEU A 88 -12.72 -4.24 9.32
N THR A 89 -12.31 -5.38 8.76
CA THR A 89 -11.02 -6.03 9.08
C THR A 89 -10.06 -5.78 7.93
N TYR A 90 -9.03 -4.97 8.13
CA TYR A 90 -8.17 -4.49 7.04
C TYR A 90 -6.98 -5.42 6.78
N ALA A 91 -6.92 -6.04 5.59
CA ALA A 91 -5.88 -6.99 5.19
C ALA A 91 -5.18 -6.60 3.89
N ASP A 92 -5.13 -5.31 3.54
CA ASP A 92 -4.50 -4.77 2.32
C ASP A 92 -3.46 -3.67 2.63
N SER A 93 -2.75 -3.82 3.76
CA SER A 93 -1.69 -2.90 4.20
C SER A 93 -0.55 -2.75 3.19
N THR A 94 -0.29 -3.77 2.36
CA THR A 94 0.65 -3.67 1.22
C THR A 94 0.28 -2.57 0.23
N ALA A 95 -1.01 -2.26 0.08
CA ALA A 95 -1.45 -1.19 -0.80
C ALA A 95 -1.33 0.19 -0.14
N SER A 96 -1.74 0.32 1.12
CA SER A 96 -1.62 1.55 1.89
C SER A 96 -1.73 1.27 3.38
N GLY A 97 -1.00 2.03 4.22
CA GLY A 97 -1.19 2.00 5.66
C GLY A 97 -2.48 2.69 6.09
N ARG A 98 -2.82 2.59 7.38
CA ARG A 98 -3.98 3.26 8.00
C ARG A 98 -3.55 4.58 8.66
N CYS A 99 -4.44 5.57 8.71
CA CYS A 99 -4.23 6.76 9.53
C CYS A 99 -4.35 6.42 11.02
N ILE A 100 -3.62 7.16 11.87
CA ILE A 100 -3.68 7.00 13.32
C ILE A 100 -3.91 8.34 14.02
N HIS A 101 -4.63 8.32 15.14
CA HIS A 101 -4.99 9.51 15.92
C HIS A 101 -3.77 10.35 16.28
N TYR A 102 -2.72 9.71 16.82
CA TYR A 102 -1.46 10.38 17.18
C TYR A 102 -0.91 11.32 16.09
N VAL A 103 -0.88 10.88 14.82
CA VAL A 103 -0.35 11.69 13.71
C VAL A 103 -1.29 12.83 13.37
N GLU A 104 -2.60 12.57 13.32
CA GLU A 104 -3.59 13.61 13.03
C GLU A 104 -3.61 14.68 14.11
N ASP A 105 -3.65 14.28 15.38
CA ASP A 105 -3.68 15.17 16.53
C ASP A 105 -2.39 15.99 16.60
N PHE A 106 -1.23 15.38 16.31
CA PHE A 106 0.03 16.12 16.23
C PHE A 106 -0.03 17.23 15.18
N ILE A 107 -0.54 16.94 13.99
CA ILE A 107 -0.67 17.92 12.90
C ILE A 107 -1.65 19.03 13.31
N VAL A 108 -2.83 18.66 13.83
CA VAL A 108 -3.87 19.61 14.24
C VAL A 108 -3.41 20.53 15.37
N ASP A 109 -2.69 20.00 16.35
CA ASP A 109 -2.33 20.75 17.55
C ASP A 109 -1.00 21.50 17.41
N ASN A 110 -0.05 21.00 16.60
CA ASN A 110 1.33 21.52 16.58
C ASN A 110 1.75 22.16 15.25
N ILE A 111 1.11 21.79 14.14
CA ILE A 111 1.47 22.26 12.79
C ILE A 111 0.48 23.31 12.30
N LEU A 112 -0.80 22.97 12.22
CA LEU A 112 -1.82 23.86 11.66
C LEU A 112 -1.94 25.23 12.37
N PRO A 113 -1.86 25.33 13.72
CA PRO A 113 -2.00 26.63 14.40
C PRO A 113 -0.85 27.60 14.12
N PHE A 114 0.31 27.08 13.69
CA PHE A 114 1.51 27.87 13.41
C PHE A 114 1.93 27.81 11.94
N TYR A 115 1.01 27.40 11.07
CA TYR A 115 1.29 27.24 9.65
C TYR A 115 1.56 28.60 8.99
N GLY A 116 2.71 28.71 8.34
CA GLY A 116 3.07 29.81 7.46
C GLY A 116 3.86 29.27 6.28
N ASN A 117 3.81 29.94 5.12
CA ASN A 117 4.61 29.49 3.98
C ASN A 117 6.10 29.51 4.34
N SER A 118 6.85 28.50 3.89
CA SER A 118 8.32 28.49 3.97
C SER A 118 8.91 29.49 2.95
N HIS A 119 10.23 29.64 2.91
CA HIS A 119 10.98 30.60 2.08
C HIS A 119 11.12 32.02 2.65
N THR A 120 10.46 32.34 3.76
CA THR A 120 10.77 33.55 4.54
C THR A 120 10.81 33.22 6.03
N SER A 121 11.93 33.51 6.69
CA SER A 121 12.12 33.25 8.13
C SER A 121 11.97 34.51 9.00
N ASN A 122 11.51 35.62 8.42
CA ASN A 122 11.41 36.90 9.14
C ASN A 122 10.21 36.94 10.09
N SER A 123 9.17 36.14 9.82
CA SER A 123 8.00 36.00 10.70
C SER A 123 8.10 34.74 11.56
N HIS A 124 7.46 34.75 12.73
CA HIS A 124 7.48 33.61 13.65
C HIS A 124 7.00 32.30 13.00
N VAL A 125 5.88 32.36 12.26
CA VAL A 125 5.26 31.19 11.61
C VAL A 125 6.08 30.69 10.42
N GLY A 126 6.67 31.59 9.62
CA GLY A 126 7.55 31.24 8.49
C GLY A 126 8.85 30.60 8.97
N HIS A 127 9.48 31.17 10.02
CA HIS A 127 10.66 30.57 10.65
C HIS A 127 10.37 29.19 11.22
N ARG A 128 9.28 29.06 11.99
CA ARG A 128 8.91 27.78 12.63
C ARG A 128 8.58 26.69 11.60
N THR A 129 7.84 27.03 10.56
CA THR A 129 7.48 26.07 9.50
C THR A 129 8.71 25.61 8.73
N THR A 130 9.57 26.55 8.31
CA THR A 130 10.84 26.24 7.62
C THR A 130 11.72 25.32 8.47
N LYS A 131 11.89 25.65 9.76
CA LYS A 131 12.65 24.82 10.69
C LYS A 131 12.05 23.41 10.83
N THR A 132 10.73 23.31 10.95
CA THR A 132 10.03 22.02 11.11
C THR A 132 10.23 21.12 9.90
N VAL A 133 10.10 21.68 8.68
CA VAL A 133 10.33 20.94 7.44
C VAL A 133 11.79 20.48 7.37
N HIS A 134 12.77 21.33 7.66
CA HIS A 134 14.18 20.94 7.65
C HIS A 134 14.48 19.83 8.68
N GLU A 135 13.95 19.92 9.89
CA GLU A 135 14.12 18.89 10.93
C GLU A 135 13.46 17.57 10.52
N ALA A 136 12.26 17.61 9.94
CA ALA A 136 11.54 16.45 9.42
C ALA A 136 12.29 15.78 8.26
N SER A 137 12.75 16.56 7.27
CA SER A 137 13.54 16.05 6.15
C SER A 137 14.85 15.43 6.61
N SER A 138 15.56 16.11 7.51
CA SER A 138 16.81 15.61 8.09
C SER A 138 16.59 14.33 8.90
N TYR A 139 15.47 14.22 9.60
CA TYR A 139 15.10 13.01 10.34
C TYR A 139 14.91 11.83 9.40
N ILE A 140 14.08 12.00 8.35
CA ILE A 140 13.84 10.94 7.37
C ILE A 140 15.14 10.54 6.68
N LYS A 141 15.96 11.50 6.25
CA LYS A 141 17.26 11.23 5.61
C LYS A 141 18.17 10.36 6.49
N ARG A 142 18.22 10.63 7.80
CA ARG A 142 18.98 9.80 8.76
C ARG A 142 18.39 8.40 8.92
N CYS A 143 17.06 8.26 9.01
CA CYS A 143 16.41 6.95 9.11
C CYS A 143 16.67 6.04 7.88
N LEU A 144 17.11 6.64 6.77
CA LEU A 144 17.45 5.94 5.52
C LEU A 144 18.96 5.73 5.35
N GLY A 145 19.78 6.10 6.33
CA GLY A 145 21.24 6.04 6.24
C GLY A 145 21.86 7.08 5.28
N GLY A 146 21.12 8.12 4.91
CA GLY A 146 21.58 9.17 4.00
C GLY A 146 22.68 10.04 4.62
N LYS A 147 23.73 10.30 3.85
CA LYS A 147 24.90 11.11 4.21
C LYS A 147 24.86 12.49 3.49
N PRO A 148 25.79 13.43 3.76
CA PRO A 148 25.80 14.75 3.10
C PRO A 148 25.97 14.72 1.57
N GLU A 149 26.58 13.66 1.05
CA GLU A 149 26.72 13.34 -0.38
C GLU A 149 25.43 12.82 -1.03
N ASP A 150 24.40 12.55 -0.24
CA ASP A 150 23.08 12.16 -0.73
C ASP A 150 22.13 13.36 -0.72
N VAL A 151 21.07 13.28 -1.52
CA VAL A 151 20.04 14.30 -1.70
C VAL A 151 18.69 13.65 -1.43
N ILE A 152 17.90 14.22 -0.51
CA ILE A 152 16.51 13.80 -0.28
C ILE A 152 15.55 14.73 -1.01
N LEU A 153 14.71 14.17 -1.88
CA LEU A 153 13.66 14.86 -2.60
C LEU A 153 12.28 14.30 -2.24
N PHE A 154 11.31 15.19 -2.08
CA PHE A 154 9.92 14.83 -1.80
C PHE A 154 9.09 14.93 -3.07
N CYS A 155 8.71 13.77 -3.62
CA CYS A 155 8.22 13.64 -4.98
C CYS A 155 6.75 13.24 -4.98
N GLY A 156 5.84 14.20 -5.27
CA GLY A 156 4.41 13.96 -5.51
C GLY A 156 3.81 12.74 -4.81
N SER A 157 3.21 11.83 -5.58
CA SER A 157 2.53 10.64 -5.05
C SER A 157 3.37 9.36 -5.17
N GLY A 158 3.97 8.93 -4.06
CA GLY A 158 4.63 7.64 -3.90
C GLY A 158 5.88 7.43 -4.76
N SER A 159 6.37 6.19 -4.80
CA SER A 159 7.59 5.80 -5.54
C SER A 159 7.48 6.10 -7.03
N THR A 160 6.27 6.13 -7.60
CA THR A 160 6.04 6.55 -8.99
C THR A 160 6.56 7.96 -9.24
N GLY A 161 6.23 8.90 -8.35
CA GLY A 161 6.73 10.28 -8.41
C GLY A 161 8.24 10.33 -8.23
N SER A 162 8.78 9.52 -7.31
CA SER A 162 10.22 9.44 -7.04
C SER A 162 11.04 8.92 -8.22
N ILE A 163 10.59 7.83 -8.87
CA ILE A 163 11.26 7.27 -10.06
C ILE A 163 11.20 8.28 -11.21
N LYS A 164 10.05 8.93 -11.41
CA LYS A 164 9.93 9.97 -12.44
C LYS A 164 10.86 11.15 -12.15
N ARG A 165 10.94 11.61 -10.90
CA ARG A 165 11.84 12.68 -10.49
C ARG A 165 13.29 12.30 -10.74
N LEU A 166 13.69 11.06 -10.44
CA LEU A 166 15.04 10.58 -10.75
C LEU A 166 15.35 10.71 -12.25
N GLN A 167 14.44 10.28 -13.12
CA GLN A 167 14.61 10.41 -14.57
C GLN A 167 14.77 11.87 -15.02
N GLU A 168 14.03 12.79 -14.37
CA GLU A 168 14.11 14.22 -14.68
C GLU A 168 15.47 14.81 -14.30
N VAL A 169 15.95 14.54 -13.08
CA VAL A 169 17.25 15.07 -12.62
C VAL A 169 18.45 14.39 -13.27
N MET A 170 18.27 13.18 -13.82
CA MET A 170 19.25 12.51 -14.68
C MET A 170 19.24 13.03 -16.13
N GLY A 171 18.21 13.80 -16.53
CA GLY A 171 18.07 14.33 -17.89
C GLY A 171 17.58 13.31 -18.93
N ILE A 172 16.95 12.21 -18.51
CA ILE A 172 16.44 11.14 -19.39
C ILE A 172 14.91 11.09 -19.49
N ALA A 173 14.23 11.99 -18.78
CA ALA A 173 12.80 12.21 -18.90
C ALA A 173 12.46 13.06 -20.12
N VAL A 174 11.47 12.63 -20.90
CA VAL A 174 10.94 13.38 -22.04
C VAL A 174 9.41 13.24 -22.08
N PRO A 175 8.67 14.25 -22.57
CA PRO A 175 7.26 14.06 -22.90
C PRO A 175 7.08 12.89 -23.89
N SER A 176 6.10 12.03 -23.64
CA SER A 176 5.89 10.79 -24.42
C SER A 176 5.75 11.03 -25.92
N LEU A 177 5.16 12.16 -26.32
CA LEU A 177 5.01 12.58 -27.71
C LEU A 177 6.34 12.73 -28.45
N LEU A 178 7.40 13.16 -27.76
CA LEU A 178 8.70 13.47 -28.36
C LEU A 178 9.71 12.32 -28.23
N ARG A 179 9.36 11.26 -27.48
CA ARG A 179 10.29 10.17 -27.15
C ARG A 179 10.92 9.52 -28.39
N GLU A 180 10.11 9.11 -29.35
CA GLU A 180 10.60 8.42 -30.55
C GLU A 180 11.51 9.33 -31.40
N THR A 181 11.17 10.61 -31.51
CA THR A 181 12.01 11.59 -32.21
C THR A 181 13.34 11.78 -31.49
N MET A 182 13.32 11.91 -30.16
CA MET A 182 14.54 12.10 -29.39
C MET A 182 15.46 10.88 -29.44
N ILE A 183 14.91 9.67 -29.33
CA ILE A 183 15.70 8.43 -29.44
C ILE A 183 16.38 8.33 -30.81
N LYS A 184 15.72 8.75 -31.89
CA LYS A 184 16.31 8.75 -33.24
C LYS A 184 17.42 9.79 -33.44
N CYS A 185 17.38 10.88 -32.68
CA CYS A 185 18.37 11.95 -32.76
C CYS A 185 19.56 11.77 -31.81
N MET A 186 19.48 10.82 -30.87
CA MET A 186 20.53 10.57 -29.89
C MET A 186 21.47 9.43 -30.32
N PRO A 187 22.79 9.59 -30.18
CA PRO A 187 23.73 8.48 -30.26
C PRO A 187 23.42 7.40 -29.22
N SER A 188 23.71 6.14 -29.54
CA SER A 188 23.52 5.01 -28.63
C SER A 188 24.33 5.13 -27.34
N GLU A 189 25.52 5.71 -27.43
CA GLU A 189 26.52 5.89 -26.38
C GLU A 189 26.01 6.84 -25.29
N GLU A 190 25.15 7.79 -25.65
CA GLU A 190 24.53 8.74 -24.71
C GLU A 190 23.28 8.17 -24.04
N ARG A 191 22.72 7.06 -24.56
CA ARG A 191 21.52 6.45 -24.01
C ARG A 191 21.88 5.54 -22.84
N TRP A 192 21.30 5.85 -21.69
CA TRP A 192 21.38 5.00 -20.51
C TRP A 192 20.87 3.59 -20.78
N VAL A 193 21.53 2.60 -20.18
CA VAL A 193 21.05 1.22 -20.07
C VAL A 193 20.45 1.06 -18.67
N VAL A 194 19.17 0.71 -18.59
CA VAL A 194 18.48 0.47 -17.33
C VAL A 194 18.07 -0.99 -17.23
N LEU A 195 18.69 -1.73 -16.29
CA LEU A 195 18.33 -3.11 -15.98
C LEU A 195 17.22 -3.11 -14.93
N VAL A 196 16.16 -3.89 -15.15
CA VAL A 196 15.01 -3.99 -14.24
C VAL A 196 14.73 -5.44 -13.89
N GLY A 197 14.21 -5.70 -12.69
CA GLY A 197 13.92 -7.05 -12.21
C GLY A 197 12.72 -7.73 -12.87
N PRO A 198 12.51 -9.03 -12.58
CA PRO A 198 11.40 -9.80 -13.12
C PRO A 198 10.05 -9.53 -12.44
N TYR A 199 10.05 -9.00 -11.21
CA TYR A 199 8.86 -8.78 -10.40
C TYR A 199 8.60 -7.31 -10.07
N GLU A 200 9.00 -6.42 -10.96
CA GLU A 200 8.80 -4.98 -10.79
C GLU A 200 7.31 -4.59 -10.78
N HIS A 201 6.99 -3.67 -9.88
CA HIS A 201 5.76 -2.90 -9.97
C HIS A 201 5.76 -2.08 -11.27
N HIS A 202 4.60 -1.84 -11.87
CA HIS A 202 4.47 -1.06 -13.12
C HIS A 202 5.16 0.31 -13.06
N SER A 203 5.20 0.94 -11.89
CA SER A 203 5.94 2.19 -11.65
C SER A 203 7.45 2.06 -11.91
N ASN A 204 8.04 0.90 -11.59
CA ASN A 204 9.46 0.61 -11.80
C ASN A 204 9.75 -0.22 -13.06
N LEU A 205 8.80 -0.28 -14.00
CA LEU A 205 8.98 -0.91 -15.31
C LEU A 205 8.53 0.01 -16.44
N LEU A 206 7.25 0.40 -16.42
CA LEU A 206 6.68 1.24 -17.48
C LEU A 206 7.30 2.63 -17.49
N SER A 207 7.64 3.18 -16.32
CA SER A 207 8.29 4.48 -16.21
C SER A 207 9.63 4.48 -16.98
N TRP A 208 10.47 3.47 -16.76
CA TRP A 208 11.73 3.32 -17.50
C TRP A 208 11.51 3.08 -18.98
N ARG A 209 10.55 2.22 -19.36
CA ARG A 209 10.22 1.96 -20.78
C ARG A 209 9.75 3.22 -21.51
N GLN A 210 9.21 4.22 -20.80
CA GLN A 210 8.77 5.51 -21.36
C GLN A 210 9.81 6.63 -21.23
N SER A 211 11.01 6.34 -20.69
CA SER A 211 12.15 7.26 -20.69
C SER A 211 12.96 7.15 -21.99
N LEU A 212 14.06 7.91 -22.10
CA LEU A 212 15.04 7.82 -23.19
C LEU A 212 16.00 6.61 -23.07
N ALA A 213 16.00 5.92 -21.92
CA ALA A 213 16.84 4.76 -21.68
C ALA A 213 16.47 3.57 -22.58
N GLU A 214 17.43 2.67 -22.76
CA GLU A 214 17.20 1.30 -23.18
C GLU A 214 16.94 0.45 -21.94
N VAL A 215 15.83 -0.30 -21.92
CA VAL A 215 15.41 -1.08 -20.75
C VAL A 215 15.64 -2.55 -21.01
N ILE A 216 16.36 -3.20 -20.09
CA ILE A 216 16.70 -4.62 -20.15
C ILE A 216 16.08 -5.31 -18.94
N GLU A 217 15.20 -6.27 -19.19
CA GLU A 217 14.52 -7.03 -18.14
C GLU A 217 15.33 -8.27 -17.75
N ILE A 218 15.59 -8.46 -16.46
CA ILE A 218 16.24 -9.64 -15.88
C ILE A 218 15.19 -10.72 -15.60
N GLY A 219 15.53 -11.97 -15.89
CA GLY A 219 14.70 -13.14 -15.69
C GLY A 219 14.58 -13.59 -14.23
N LEU A 220 13.73 -14.60 -14.03
CA LEU A 220 13.63 -15.34 -12.78
C LEU A 220 14.55 -16.56 -12.84
N ASP A 221 15.18 -16.90 -11.72
CA ASP A 221 15.83 -18.21 -11.55
C ASP A 221 14.80 -19.32 -11.26
N GLU A 222 15.27 -20.55 -11.09
CA GLU A 222 14.43 -21.72 -10.76
C GLU A 222 13.67 -21.55 -9.44
N ASP A 223 14.22 -20.74 -8.53
CA ASP A 223 13.64 -20.40 -7.24
C ASP A 223 12.70 -19.18 -7.32
N GLY A 224 12.42 -18.63 -8.49
CA GLY A 224 11.55 -17.46 -8.64
C GLY A 224 12.11 -16.18 -8.00
N SER A 225 13.43 -16.12 -7.81
CA SER A 225 14.19 -14.93 -7.41
C SER A 225 14.83 -14.27 -8.64
N ILE A 226 15.58 -13.18 -8.45
CA ILE A 226 16.30 -12.55 -9.57
C ILE A 226 17.39 -13.50 -10.03
N ASP A 227 17.41 -13.81 -11.33
CA ASP A 227 18.50 -14.57 -11.91
C ASP A 227 19.78 -13.72 -11.95
N MET A 228 20.66 -13.95 -10.96
CA MET A 228 21.93 -13.26 -10.81
C MET A 228 22.92 -13.56 -11.95
N GLU A 229 22.78 -14.73 -12.59
CA GLU A 229 23.63 -15.13 -13.70
C GLU A 229 23.18 -14.46 -15.00
N ASP A 230 21.87 -14.39 -15.26
CA ASP A 230 21.30 -13.58 -16.34
C ASP A 230 21.67 -12.09 -16.19
N LEU A 231 21.59 -11.55 -14.96
CA LEU A 231 22.06 -10.19 -14.65
C LEU A 231 23.54 -10.01 -15.00
N ARG A 232 24.42 -10.94 -14.59
CA ARG A 232 25.85 -10.90 -14.90
C ARG A 232 26.10 -10.93 -16.41
N GLN A 233 25.47 -11.85 -17.14
CA GLN A 233 25.64 -11.98 -18.60
C GLN A 233 25.18 -10.72 -19.34
N LYS A 234 24.05 -10.12 -18.94
CA LYS A 234 23.57 -8.86 -19.50
C LYS A 234 24.52 -7.71 -19.21
N LEU A 235 25.04 -7.59 -17.99
CA LEU A 235 26.05 -6.58 -17.66
C LEU A 235 27.33 -6.76 -18.50
N GLU A 236 27.80 -7.99 -18.70
CA GLU A 236 28.95 -8.28 -19.55
C GLU A 236 28.75 -7.84 -21.00
N SER A 237 27.54 -7.99 -21.54
CA SER A 237 27.22 -7.56 -22.91
C SER A 237 27.35 -6.05 -23.14
N TYR A 238 27.31 -5.24 -22.08
CA TYR A 238 27.45 -3.78 -22.14
C TYR A 238 28.79 -3.26 -21.62
N ARG A 239 29.71 -4.14 -21.19
CA ARG A 239 30.99 -3.74 -20.59
C ARG A 239 31.79 -2.78 -21.47
N ASP A 240 31.85 -3.06 -22.77
CA ASP A 240 32.62 -2.28 -23.74
C ASP A 240 31.76 -1.26 -24.51
N ALA A 241 30.49 -1.09 -24.13
CA ALA A 241 29.56 -0.20 -24.83
C ALA A 241 29.78 1.30 -24.51
N ASN A 242 30.61 1.62 -23.51
CA ASN A 242 30.87 2.99 -23.02
C ASN A 242 29.58 3.80 -22.75
N ARG A 243 28.57 3.13 -22.19
CA ARG A 243 27.27 3.72 -21.85
C ARG A 243 27.09 3.78 -20.34
N PRO A 244 26.36 4.78 -19.82
CA PRO A 244 25.99 4.79 -18.41
C PRO A 244 24.95 3.70 -18.12
N ILE A 245 25.19 2.91 -17.07
CA ILE A 245 24.37 1.75 -16.70
C ILE A 245 23.74 2.00 -15.33
N LEU A 246 22.48 1.62 -15.18
CA LEU A 246 21.73 1.70 -13.92
C LEU A 246 20.91 0.42 -13.73
N GLY A 247 20.97 -0.19 -12.56
CA GLY A 247 20.05 -1.23 -12.12
C GLY A 247 18.92 -0.64 -11.29
N SER A 248 17.66 -0.97 -11.60
CA SER A 248 16.49 -0.51 -10.85
C SER A 248 15.60 -1.70 -10.48
N PHE A 249 15.70 -2.15 -9.23
CA PHE A 249 15.08 -3.39 -8.77
C PHE A 249 14.13 -3.15 -7.60
N SER A 250 13.06 -3.93 -7.50
CA SER A 250 12.22 -3.95 -6.31
C SER A 250 12.98 -4.61 -5.16
N ALA A 251 13.01 -3.98 -3.98
CA ALA A 251 13.60 -4.59 -2.78
C ALA A 251 12.72 -5.71 -2.20
N CYS A 252 11.42 -5.69 -2.51
CA CYS A 252 10.45 -6.70 -2.12
C CYS A 252 9.32 -6.74 -3.15
N SER A 253 8.91 -7.93 -3.56
CA SER A 253 7.76 -8.11 -4.44
C SER A 253 6.47 -7.69 -3.74
N ASN A 254 5.75 -6.71 -4.28
CA ASN A 254 4.42 -6.33 -3.79
C ASN A 254 3.35 -7.42 -4.04
N VAL A 255 3.69 -8.45 -4.82
CA VAL A 255 2.83 -9.60 -5.12
C VAL A 255 3.07 -10.70 -4.10
N THR A 256 4.28 -11.23 -4.05
CA THR A 256 4.60 -12.47 -3.30
C THR A 256 5.21 -12.22 -1.93
N GLY A 257 5.63 -10.97 -1.67
CA GLY A 257 6.38 -10.60 -0.48
C GLY A 257 7.84 -11.02 -0.51
N ILE A 258 8.31 -11.75 -1.54
CA ILE A 258 9.69 -12.23 -1.64
C ILE A 258 10.63 -11.04 -1.59
N CYS A 259 11.63 -11.12 -0.69
CA CYS A 259 12.65 -10.11 -0.51
C CYS A 259 13.82 -10.36 -1.45
N THR A 260 14.31 -9.29 -2.08
CA THR A 260 15.54 -9.31 -2.86
C THR A 260 16.74 -9.24 -1.92
N ASP A 261 17.80 -9.99 -2.20
CA ASP A 261 19.11 -9.70 -1.61
C ASP A 261 19.68 -8.45 -2.27
N THR A 262 19.22 -7.30 -1.81
CA THR A 262 19.56 -5.98 -2.37
C THR A 262 21.05 -5.70 -2.31
N ARG A 263 21.75 -6.24 -1.30
CA ARG A 263 23.19 -6.05 -1.14
C ARG A 263 23.97 -6.90 -2.14
N ALA A 264 23.57 -8.14 -2.40
CA ALA A 264 24.19 -8.98 -3.42
C ALA A 264 24.00 -8.39 -4.83
N VAL A 265 22.80 -7.90 -5.15
CA VAL A 265 22.51 -7.22 -6.42
C VAL A 265 23.36 -5.96 -6.58
N ALA A 266 23.46 -5.13 -5.53
CA ALA A 266 24.31 -3.93 -5.53
C ALA A 266 25.78 -4.25 -5.80
N LYS A 267 26.33 -5.26 -5.11
CA LYS A 267 27.72 -5.70 -5.31
C LYS A 267 27.99 -6.08 -6.76
N LEU A 268 27.08 -6.83 -7.37
CA LEU A 268 27.22 -7.24 -8.77
C LEU A 268 27.16 -6.04 -9.72
N LEU A 269 26.19 -5.13 -9.56
CA LEU A 269 26.08 -3.93 -10.39
C LEU A 269 27.33 -3.05 -10.31
N HIS A 270 27.82 -2.77 -9.10
CA HIS A 270 29.00 -1.93 -8.89
C HIS A 270 30.28 -2.54 -9.45
N GLN A 271 30.41 -3.87 -9.50
CA GLN A 271 31.55 -4.53 -10.17
C GLN A 271 31.65 -4.18 -11.67
N PHE A 272 30.54 -3.80 -12.29
CA PHE A 272 30.47 -3.36 -13.68
C PHE A 272 30.33 -1.83 -13.82
N GLY A 273 30.52 -1.08 -12.73
CA GLY A 273 30.42 0.38 -12.73
C GLY A 273 29.00 0.92 -12.95
N ALA A 274 27.97 0.08 -12.78
CA ALA A 274 26.57 0.49 -12.89
C ALA A 274 26.09 1.13 -11.59
N PHE A 275 25.20 2.12 -11.69
CA PHE A 275 24.48 2.66 -10.53
C PHE A 275 23.43 1.68 -10.03
N THR A 276 23.18 1.65 -8.72
CA THR A 276 22.24 0.73 -8.08
C THR A 276 21.05 1.48 -7.47
N CYS A 277 19.84 1.18 -7.94
CA CYS A 277 18.61 1.78 -7.45
C CYS A 277 17.62 0.72 -6.96
N PHE A 278 16.94 1.00 -5.84
CA PHE A 278 15.93 0.09 -5.28
C PHE A 278 14.58 0.75 -5.02
N ASP A 279 13.51 0.11 -5.49
CA ASP A 279 12.14 0.44 -5.07
C ASP A 279 11.80 -0.30 -3.77
N PHE A 280 11.77 0.46 -2.68
CA PHE A 280 11.40 -0.01 -1.35
C PHE A 280 9.90 0.20 -1.06
N ALA A 281 9.05 0.54 -2.05
CA ALA A 281 7.64 0.81 -1.82
C ALA A 281 6.93 -0.28 -1.01
N ALA A 282 7.16 -1.56 -1.32
CA ALA A 282 6.51 -2.66 -0.61
C ALA A 282 7.10 -2.88 0.79
N SER A 283 8.39 -2.60 0.99
CA SER A 283 9.14 -3.06 2.15
C SER A 283 9.50 -2.01 3.19
N ALA A 284 9.58 -0.74 2.79
CA ALA A 284 10.02 0.36 3.63
C ALA A 284 9.29 0.52 4.98
N PRO A 285 7.98 0.22 5.10
CA PRO A 285 7.32 0.26 6.40
C PRO A 285 7.87 -0.76 7.42
N TYR A 286 8.60 -1.76 6.96
CA TYR A 286 8.87 -2.99 7.71
C TYR A 286 10.36 -3.30 7.91
N VAL A 287 11.22 -2.84 6.99
CA VAL A 287 12.66 -3.17 7.01
C VAL A 287 13.52 -1.97 7.37
N GLU A 288 14.72 -2.25 7.86
CA GLU A 288 15.78 -1.25 7.91
C GLU A 288 16.25 -0.90 6.50
N ILE A 289 16.49 0.39 6.25
CA ILE A 289 17.05 0.87 4.99
C ILE A 289 18.29 1.69 5.34
N ASP A 290 19.40 1.34 4.71
CA ASP A 290 20.67 2.03 4.90
C ASP A 290 21.31 2.27 3.53
N MET A 291 21.39 3.53 3.11
CA MET A 291 21.80 3.94 1.78
C MET A 291 23.22 3.49 1.43
N ARG A 292 24.20 3.76 2.31
CA ARG A 292 25.63 3.41 2.11
C ARG A 292 26.19 3.83 0.73
N SER A 293 25.74 4.97 0.20
CA SER A 293 26.16 5.51 -1.10
C SER A 293 27.69 5.53 -1.25
N GLY A 294 28.17 5.08 -2.41
CA GLY A 294 29.60 4.94 -2.72
C GLY A 294 30.29 3.68 -2.16
N GLU A 295 29.61 2.87 -1.35
CA GLU A 295 30.13 1.57 -0.89
C GLU A 295 29.79 0.45 -1.87
N VAL A 296 30.58 -0.64 -1.88
CA VAL A 296 30.44 -1.74 -2.85
C VAL A 296 29.06 -2.42 -2.80
N ASP A 297 28.41 -2.42 -1.65
CA ASP A 297 27.05 -2.95 -1.44
C ASP A 297 26.02 -1.85 -1.11
N GLY A 298 26.40 -0.60 -1.37
CA GLY A 298 25.57 0.57 -1.22
C GLY A 298 24.49 0.69 -2.28
N TYR A 299 23.64 1.69 -2.11
CA TYR A 299 22.63 2.09 -3.07
C TYR A 299 22.94 3.51 -3.53
N ASP A 300 22.68 3.80 -4.80
CA ASP A 300 22.81 5.13 -5.38
C ASP A 300 21.47 5.87 -5.45
N ALA A 301 20.35 5.14 -5.49
CA ALA A 301 19.03 5.72 -5.25
C ALA A 301 18.07 4.75 -4.56
N ILE A 302 17.18 5.27 -3.72
CA ILE A 302 16.05 4.52 -3.18
C ILE A 302 14.75 5.29 -3.36
N PHE A 303 13.67 4.57 -3.66
CA PHE A 303 12.33 5.11 -3.86
C PHE A 303 11.37 4.58 -2.80
N LEU A 304 10.54 5.46 -2.23
CA LEU A 304 9.63 5.12 -1.14
C LEU A 304 8.23 5.66 -1.38
N SER A 305 7.24 4.90 -0.90
CA SER A 305 5.84 5.26 -0.88
C SER A 305 5.35 5.38 0.57
N VAL A 306 5.48 6.57 1.16
CA VAL A 306 5.23 6.74 2.60
C VAL A 306 3.76 6.51 2.98
N HIS A 307 2.81 6.63 2.05
CA HIS A 307 1.42 6.26 2.30
C HIS A 307 1.20 4.78 2.68
N LYS A 308 2.20 3.91 2.46
CA LYS A 308 2.19 2.50 2.89
C LYS A 308 2.63 2.29 4.34
N PHE A 309 3.18 3.31 4.99
CA PHE A 309 3.50 3.28 6.41
C PHE A 309 2.23 3.48 7.24
N LEU A 310 2.20 2.91 8.45
CA LEU A 310 1.18 3.26 9.44
C LEU A 310 1.28 4.76 9.78
N GLY A 311 0.17 5.49 9.71
CA GLY A 311 0.13 6.95 9.85
C GLY A 311 0.56 7.72 8.59
N GLY A 312 1.01 7.02 7.55
CA GLY A 312 1.57 7.61 6.34
C GLY A 312 0.59 8.13 5.27
N PRO A 313 -0.70 7.74 5.17
CA PRO A 313 -1.57 8.23 4.10
C PRO A 313 -1.60 9.77 3.97
N GLY A 314 -1.45 10.28 2.75
CA GLY A 314 -1.33 11.73 2.48
C GLY A 314 0.11 12.28 2.49
N SER A 315 1.11 11.45 2.80
CA SER A 315 2.54 11.78 2.71
C SER A 315 3.05 11.76 1.25
N PRO A 316 4.17 12.44 0.94
CA PRO A 316 4.74 12.43 -0.41
C PRO A 316 5.47 11.11 -0.71
N GLY A 317 5.81 10.88 -1.98
CA GLY A 317 6.89 9.96 -2.33
C GLY A 317 8.24 10.52 -1.87
N ILE A 318 9.21 9.65 -1.62
CA ILE A 318 10.57 10.06 -1.26
C ILE A 318 11.55 9.44 -2.24
N LEU A 319 12.49 10.26 -2.72
CA LEU A 319 13.69 9.85 -3.44
C LEU A 319 14.88 10.25 -2.57
N LEU A 320 15.69 9.29 -2.15
CA LEU A 320 17.02 9.57 -1.62
C LEU A 320 18.03 9.07 -2.66
N MET A 321 18.92 9.94 -3.12
CA MET A 321 19.87 9.61 -4.18
C MET A 321 21.25 10.18 -3.93
N SER A 322 22.28 9.52 -4.44
CA SER A 322 23.64 10.04 -4.53
C SER A 322 23.67 11.27 -5.44
N LYS A 323 24.45 12.30 -5.05
CA LYS A 323 24.72 13.47 -5.92
C LYS A 323 25.32 13.08 -7.27
N ALA A 324 25.96 11.92 -7.37
CA ALA A 324 26.54 11.41 -8.62
C ALA A 324 25.49 11.18 -9.73
N LEU A 325 24.22 10.97 -9.37
CA LEU A 325 23.10 10.82 -10.31
C LEU A 325 22.51 12.15 -10.78
N TYR A 326 22.88 13.28 -10.16
CA TYR A 326 22.35 14.59 -10.53
C TYR A 326 23.09 15.15 -11.76
N ARG A 327 22.37 15.36 -12.87
CA ARG A 327 22.95 15.81 -14.15
C ARG A 327 22.57 17.24 -14.54
N LEU A 328 21.74 17.92 -13.74
CA LEU A 328 21.24 19.27 -14.03
C LEU A 328 22.07 20.38 -13.37
N GLY A 329 23.27 20.11 -12.84
CA GLY A 329 24.08 21.12 -12.13
C GLY A 329 24.37 22.38 -12.95
N SER A 330 24.58 22.24 -14.26
CA SER A 330 24.81 23.36 -15.18
C SER A 330 23.57 23.75 -16.01
N PHE A 331 22.41 23.21 -15.67
CA PHE A 331 21.15 23.42 -16.39
C PHE A 331 20.06 23.90 -15.43
N PRO A 332 18.94 24.45 -15.93
CA PRO A 332 17.78 24.70 -15.07
C PRO A 332 17.34 23.42 -14.33
N PRO A 333 16.76 23.55 -13.11
CA PRO A 333 16.23 22.41 -12.37
C PRO A 333 15.14 21.67 -13.14
N SER A 334 14.79 20.46 -12.68
CA SER A 334 13.74 19.66 -13.32
C SER A 334 12.40 20.40 -13.40
N THR A 335 12.11 21.23 -12.40
CA THR A 335 10.95 22.11 -12.34
C THR A 335 11.40 23.50 -11.93
N CYS A 336 11.30 24.48 -12.84
CA CYS A 336 11.56 25.88 -12.53
C CYS A 336 10.34 26.52 -11.84
N GLY A 337 10.58 27.30 -10.79
CA GLY A 337 9.53 28.04 -10.10
C GLY A 337 10.05 28.89 -8.95
N GLY A 338 9.15 29.55 -8.22
CA GLY A 338 9.52 30.29 -7.02
C GLY A 338 10.23 29.39 -6.00
N GLY A 339 11.23 29.91 -5.29
CA GLY A 339 12.02 29.14 -4.32
C GLY A 339 13.15 28.28 -4.93
N THR A 340 13.37 28.30 -6.25
CA THR A 340 14.49 27.57 -6.90
C THR A 340 15.64 28.48 -7.34
N VAL A 341 15.51 29.79 -7.13
CA VAL A 341 16.39 30.82 -7.69
C VAL A 341 16.89 31.75 -6.58
N ASP A 342 18.16 32.14 -6.69
CA ASP A 342 18.74 33.22 -5.90
C ASP A 342 18.46 34.58 -6.56
N TYR A 343 18.41 34.62 -7.90
CA TYR A 343 18.19 35.84 -8.65
C TYR A 343 17.56 35.59 -10.03
N VAL A 344 16.62 36.45 -10.41
CA VAL A 344 16.01 36.50 -11.74
C VAL A 344 15.90 37.96 -12.15
N ASN A 345 16.33 38.29 -13.37
CA ASN A 345 16.14 39.61 -13.95
C ASN A 345 15.08 39.61 -15.07
N GLY A 346 14.67 40.81 -15.50
CA GLY A 346 13.66 40.99 -16.54
C GLY A 346 14.23 41.16 -17.96
N PHE A 347 15.52 40.92 -18.19
CA PHE A 347 16.21 41.29 -19.43
C PHE A 347 16.71 40.09 -20.21
N ASN A 348 17.31 39.10 -19.54
CA ASN A 348 17.90 37.93 -20.20
C ASN A 348 17.76 36.69 -19.31
N GLU A 349 17.17 35.65 -19.85
CA GLU A 349 17.00 34.36 -19.16
C GLU A 349 18.33 33.74 -18.71
N LYS A 350 19.43 34.00 -19.44
CA LYS A 350 20.76 33.48 -19.13
C LYS A 350 21.38 34.06 -17.85
N ASP A 351 20.84 35.17 -17.35
CA ASP A 351 21.29 35.80 -16.10
C ASP A 351 20.55 35.24 -14.87
N THR A 352 19.68 34.25 -15.05
CA THR A 352 18.99 33.56 -13.95
C THR A 352 20.00 32.75 -13.14
N LEU A 353 20.09 33.05 -11.84
CA LEU A 353 20.92 32.32 -10.89
C LEU A 353 20.02 31.37 -10.10
N TYR A 354 20.21 30.07 -10.34
CA TYR A 354 19.52 29.01 -9.61
C TYR A 354 20.28 28.65 -8.33
N VAL A 355 19.55 28.25 -7.30
CA VAL A 355 20.14 27.82 -6.01
C VAL A 355 21.07 26.63 -6.24
N GLU A 356 22.23 26.63 -5.58
CA GLU A 356 23.24 25.57 -5.72
C GLU A 356 22.91 24.29 -4.92
N ASP A 357 22.23 24.44 -3.78
CA ASP A 357 21.78 23.28 -2.99
C ASP A 357 20.71 22.49 -3.74
N ILE A 358 20.98 21.22 -4.04
CA ILE A 358 20.11 20.39 -4.90
C ILE A 358 18.74 20.15 -4.24
N GLU A 359 18.67 20.00 -2.92
CA GLU A 359 17.40 19.74 -2.22
C GLU A 359 16.47 20.96 -2.31
N GLU A 360 17.01 22.17 -2.15
CA GLU A 360 16.27 23.43 -2.34
C GLU A 360 15.97 23.70 -3.81
N ARG A 361 16.96 23.53 -4.69
CA ARG A 361 16.88 23.75 -6.14
C ARG A 361 15.78 22.93 -6.82
N GLU A 362 15.54 21.71 -6.35
CA GLU A 362 14.52 20.80 -6.91
C GLU A 362 13.17 20.82 -6.16
N ASN A 363 13.01 21.73 -5.19
CA ASN A 363 11.81 21.89 -4.37
C ASN A 363 11.01 23.14 -4.77
N ALA A 364 10.67 23.21 -6.06
CA ALA A 364 9.97 24.35 -6.64
C ALA A 364 8.59 24.62 -6.03
N GLY A 365 8.31 25.91 -5.81
CA GLY A 365 7.05 26.41 -5.27
C GLY A 365 6.95 26.25 -3.75
N THR A 366 5.71 26.23 -3.25
CA THR A 366 5.45 25.96 -1.83
C THR A 366 5.73 24.48 -1.53
N PRO A 367 6.62 24.16 -0.58
CA PRO A 367 6.94 22.79 -0.21
C PRO A 367 5.72 22.07 0.38
N GLN A 368 5.81 20.74 0.37
CA GLN A 368 4.79 19.84 0.87
C GLN A 368 4.78 19.76 2.42
N ILE A 369 4.72 20.91 3.11
CA ILE A 369 4.96 21.09 4.56
C ILE A 369 4.28 20.03 5.44
N ILE A 370 2.94 19.92 5.33
CA ILE A 370 2.16 18.98 6.15
C ILE A 370 2.51 17.53 5.78
N GLN A 371 2.72 17.27 4.49
CA GLN A 371 2.97 15.92 3.99
C GLN A 371 4.37 15.44 4.40
N ILE A 372 5.40 16.30 4.38
CA ILE A 372 6.75 16.01 4.87
C ILE A 372 6.72 15.75 6.38
N THR A 373 5.99 16.59 7.13
CA THR A 373 5.85 16.39 8.58
C THR A 373 5.17 15.07 8.89
N ARG A 374 4.10 14.73 8.17
CA ARG A 374 3.40 13.45 8.28
C ARG A 374 4.31 12.27 7.95
N ALA A 375 5.13 12.39 6.90
CA ALA A 375 6.10 11.36 6.55
C ALA A 375 7.06 11.12 7.71
N ALA A 376 7.62 12.18 8.28
CA ALA A 376 8.57 12.06 9.38
C ALA A 376 7.94 11.45 10.64
N LEU A 377 6.66 11.75 10.92
CA LEU A 377 5.90 11.07 11.99
C LEU A 377 5.69 9.58 11.70
N ALA A 378 5.42 9.19 10.45
CA ALA A 378 5.28 7.79 10.06
C ALA A 378 6.60 7.01 10.21
N PHE A 379 7.73 7.63 9.86
CA PHE A 379 9.06 7.08 10.15
C PHE A 379 9.31 6.96 11.66
N TRP A 380 8.91 7.97 12.43
CA TRP A 380 9.05 7.94 13.88
C TRP A 380 8.25 6.80 14.54
N LEU A 381 7.04 6.51 14.05
CA LEU A 381 6.25 5.37 14.55
C LEU A 381 6.94 4.03 14.29
N LYS A 382 7.60 3.88 13.13
CA LYS A 382 8.40 2.70 12.80
C LYS A 382 9.60 2.57 13.75
N ASP A 383 10.35 3.65 13.95
CA ASP A 383 11.50 3.67 14.86
C ASP A 383 11.09 3.41 16.33
N TYR A 384 9.94 3.92 16.76
CA TYR A 384 9.40 3.72 18.11
C TYR A 384 9.18 2.23 18.41
N VAL A 385 8.66 1.47 17.44
CA VAL A 385 8.47 0.02 17.56
C VAL A 385 9.80 -0.71 17.45
N GLY A 386 10.63 -0.35 16.48
CA GLY A 386 11.91 -0.97 16.18
C GLY A 386 11.81 -2.07 15.11
N ASN A 387 12.80 -2.12 14.23
CA ASN A 387 12.81 -3.03 13.07
C ASN A 387 12.83 -4.51 13.49
N GLU A 388 13.56 -4.87 14.55
CA GLU A 388 13.64 -6.26 15.05
C GLU A 388 12.28 -6.78 15.53
N VAL A 389 11.51 -5.93 16.20
CA VAL A 389 10.15 -6.27 16.68
C VAL A 389 9.21 -6.46 15.49
N ILE A 390 9.30 -5.57 14.50
CA ILE A 390 8.50 -5.66 13.26
C ILE A 390 8.83 -6.95 12.51
N GLU A 391 10.11 -7.24 12.28
CA GLU A 391 10.56 -8.46 11.58
C GLU A 391 10.08 -9.72 12.30
N LYS A 392 10.22 -9.79 13.64
CA LYS A 392 9.79 -10.93 14.44
C LYS A 392 8.29 -11.19 14.32
N LEU A 393 7.46 -10.14 14.41
CA LEU A 393 6.00 -10.26 14.34
C LEU A 393 5.52 -10.64 12.94
N GLU A 394 6.06 -10.01 11.89
CA GLU A 394 5.69 -10.36 10.52
C GLU A 394 6.15 -11.77 10.15
N HIS A 395 7.36 -12.16 10.58
CA HIS A 395 7.86 -13.51 10.37
C HIS A 395 6.98 -14.56 11.05
N LYS A 396 6.51 -14.30 12.27
CA LYS A 396 5.54 -15.16 12.97
C LYS A 396 4.28 -15.37 12.11
N TYR A 397 3.60 -14.28 11.74
CA TYR A 397 2.34 -14.37 11.01
C TYR A 397 2.49 -15.03 9.63
N ILE A 398 3.52 -14.68 8.87
CA ILE A 398 3.68 -15.27 7.54
C ILE A 398 4.04 -16.75 7.62
N LYS A 399 4.86 -17.16 8.59
CA LYS A 399 5.20 -18.57 8.81
C LYS A 399 3.96 -19.39 9.16
N GLU A 400 3.17 -18.94 10.14
CA GLU A 400 1.93 -19.61 10.56
C GLU A 400 0.92 -19.69 9.40
N ALA A 401 0.75 -18.61 8.63
CA ALA A 401 -0.13 -18.59 7.46
C ALA A 401 0.33 -19.58 6.39
N MET A 402 1.63 -19.62 6.07
CA MET A 402 2.21 -20.54 5.09
C MET A 402 2.02 -22.00 5.52
N GLU A 403 2.33 -22.34 6.77
CA GLU A 403 2.21 -23.69 7.33
C GLU A 403 0.75 -24.19 7.33
N ARG A 404 -0.20 -23.31 7.63
CA ARG A 404 -1.63 -23.65 7.70
C ARG A 404 -2.26 -23.76 6.31
N LEU A 405 -2.07 -22.75 5.46
CA LEU A 405 -2.73 -22.69 4.15
C LEU A 405 -2.13 -23.66 3.14
N SER A 406 -0.83 -23.98 3.22
CA SER A 406 -0.19 -24.94 2.30
C SER A 406 -0.71 -26.36 2.43
N LYS A 407 -1.38 -26.70 3.55
CA LYS A 407 -2.01 -28.01 3.75
C LYS A 407 -3.34 -28.15 2.98
N ASN A 408 -3.92 -27.04 2.54
CA ASN A 408 -5.19 -27.03 1.82
C ASN A 408 -4.96 -27.17 0.31
N GLN A 409 -5.39 -28.30 -0.28
CA GLN A 409 -5.20 -28.61 -1.70
C GLN A 409 -5.92 -27.64 -2.66
N ASN A 410 -6.93 -26.91 -2.18
CA ASN A 410 -7.64 -25.91 -2.98
C ASN A 410 -6.96 -24.54 -2.96
N ILE A 411 -5.97 -24.31 -2.10
CA ILE A 411 -5.25 -23.04 -2.02
C ILE A 411 -3.88 -23.21 -2.66
N GLU A 412 -3.58 -22.33 -3.61
CA GLU A 412 -2.25 -22.22 -4.17
C GLU A 412 -1.66 -20.87 -3.82
N ILE A 413 -0.63 -20.90 -2.99
CA ILE A 413 0.17 -19.73 -2.66
C ILE A 413 1.13 -19.48 -3.82
N LEU A 414 1.13 -18.26 -4.34
CA LEU A 414 1.98 -17.85 -5.47
C LEU A 414 3.40 -17.51 -5.01
N GLY A 415 4.37 -17.79 -5.89
CA GLY A 415 5.80 -17.56 -5.65
C GLY A 415 6.48 -18.66 -4.82
N ASN A 416 7.79 -18.54 -4.66
CA ASN A 416 8.61 -19.51 -3.93
C ASN A 416 8.25 -19.57 -2.45
N LYS A 417 7.83 -20.75 -1.98
CA LYS A 417 7.29 -20.99 -0.63
C LYS A 417 8.33 -21.00 0.49
N THR A 418 9.62 -21.08 0.16
CA THR A 418 10.73 -21.16 1.13
C THR A 418 11.56 -19.87 1.21
N ALA A 419 11.48 -19.01 0.19
CA ALA A 419 12.21 -17.73 0.16
C ALA A 419 11.80 -16.80 1.31
N LYS A 420 12.77 -16.02 1.82
CA LYS A 420 12.51 -14.95 2.79
C LYS A 420 11.51 -13.96 2.19
N ARG A 421 10.44 -13.68 2.93
CA ARG A 421 9.37 -12.79 2.47
C ARG A 421 8.82 -11.95 3.59
N GLN A 422 8.28 -10.79 3.22
CA GLN A 422 7.37 -10.03 4.06
C GLN A 422 6.04 -10.74 4.22
N ALA A 423 5.23 -10.28 5.18
CA ALA A 423 3.92 -10.84 5.46
C ALA A 423 2.85 -10.45 4.41
N ILE A 424 3.17 -10.68 3.14
CA ILE A 424 2.33 -10.47 1.97
C ILE A 424 2.04 -11.85 1.37
N LEU A 425 0.76 -12.16 1.19
CA LEU A 425 0.33 -13.46 0.71
C LEU A 425 -0.61 -13.29 -0.48
N SER A 426 -0.11 -13.67 -1.67
CA SER A 426 -0.92 -13.81 -2.88
C SER A 426 -1.24 -15.27 -3.12
N PHE A 427 -2.50 -15.57 -3.42
CA PHE A 427 -2.98 -16.93 -3.58
C PHE A 427 -4.15 -17.04 -4.57
N LEU A 428 -4.33 -18.25 -5.08
CA LEU A 428 -5.49 -18.68 -5.83
C LEU A 428 -6.30 -19.66 -4.99
N ILE A 429 -7.63 -19.58 -5.09
CA ILE A 429 -8.53 -20.58 -4.53
C ILE A 429 -9.16 -21.34 -5.69
N TYR A 430 -9.08 -22.66 -5.68
CA TYR A 430 -9.57 -23.51 -6.74
C TYR A 430 -10.96 -24.03 -6.47
N SER A 431 -11.78 -24.07 -7.53
CA SER A 431 -13.03 -24.79 -7.50
C SER A 431 -12.79 -26.30 -7.55
N THR A 432 -13.75 -27.08 -7.08
CA THR A 432 -13.72 -28.54 -7.08
C THR A 432 -14.91 -29.11 -7.83
N THR A 433 -14.73 -30.32 -8.37
CA THR A 433 -15.77 -31.15 -9.00
C THR A 433 -15.68 -32.59 -8.48
N ASN A 434 -16.77 -33.34 -8.57
CA ASN A 434 -16.76 -34.78 -8.30
C ASN A 434 -16.51 -35.54 -9.61
N SER A 435 -15.46 -36.34 -9.65
CA SER A 435 -15.24 -37.32 -10.73
C SER A 435 -16.27 -38.45 -10.64
N PRO A 436 -16.88 -38.89 -11.75
CA PRO A 436 -17.81 -40.03 -11.78
C PRO A 436 -17.20 -41.38 -11.35
N LEU A 437 -15.87 -41.47 -11.24
CA LEU A 437 -15.13 -42.73 -11.05
C LEU A 437 -14.93 -43.16 -9.58
N ASP A 438 -15.27 -42.33 -8.60
CA ASP A 438 -14.91 -42.57 -7.18
C ASP A 438 -16.11 -42.86 -6.26
N CYS A 439 -17.26 -43.21 -6.84
CA CYS A 439 -18.51 -43.49 -6.13
C CYS A 439 -18.46 -44.70 -5.16
N ASN A 440 -17.37 -45.47 -5.15
CA ASN A 440 -17.30 -46.78 -4.48
C ASN A 440 -16.45 -46.85 -3.21
N LYS A 441 -15.86 -45.75 -2.71
CA LYS A 441 -15.17 -45.76 -1.40
C LYS A 441 -16.09 -45.25 -0.28
N LYS A 442 -17.16 -45.99 -0.01
CA LYS A 442 -17.90 -45.84 1.26
C LYS A 442 -17.15 -46.56 2.38
N GLY A 443 -16.38 -45.81 3.15
CA GLY A 443 -15.94 -46.25 4.47
C GLY A 443 -14.67 -45.58 4.96
N ARG A 444 -14.82 -44.56 5.82
CA ARG A 444 -14.13 -44.45 7.13
C ARG A 444 -14.52 -43.16 7.88
N GLU A 445 -14.90 -43.39 9.13
CA GLU A 445 -14.91 -42.55 10.34
C GLU A 445 -15.44 -41.09 10.30
N ARG A 446 -16.52 -40.88 11.08
CA ARG A 446 -17.08 -39.56 11.44
C ARG A 446 -16.17 -38.82 12.41
N GLY A 447 -15.13 -38.18 11.88
CA GLY A 447 -14.50 -37.02 12.51
C GLY A 447 -15.03 -35.73 11.89
N LEU A 448 -14.99 -34.61 12.62
CA LEU A 448 -15.44 -33.28 12.19
C LEU A 448 -14.48 -32.67 11.16
N TYR A 449 -14.25 -33.35 10.04
CA TYR A 449 -13.29 -32.93 9.01
C TYR A 449 -14.04 -32.35 7.80
N LEU A 450 -13.76 -31.09 7.48
CA LEU A 450 -14.35 -30.31 6.37
C LEU A 450 -14.11 -30.90 4.96
N TRP A 451 -13.33 -31.98 4.85
CA TRP A 451 -12.95 -32.63 3.59
C TRP A 451 -14.14 -33.25 2.84
N GLY A 452 -15.22 -33.63 3.53
CA GLY A 452 -16.44 -34.19 2.90
C GLY A 452 -17.32 -33.16 2.16
N GLU A 453 -16.97 -31.87 2.23
CA GLU A 453 -17.66 -30.78 1.54
C GLU A 453 -17.02 -30.39 0.20
N MET A 454 -15.88 -30.98 -0.13
CA MET A 454 -15.06 -30.71 -1.32
C MET A 454 -15.14 -31.85 -2.33
N GLY A 455 -15.03 -31.53 -3.62
CA GLY A 455 -14.89 -32.56 -4.67
C GLY A 455 -13.49 -33.15 -4.72
N ASN A 456 -13.33 -34.27 -5.42
CA ASN A 456 -12.05 -34.99 -5.54
C ASN A 456 -11.17 -34.52 -6.71
N GLU A 457 -11.65 -33.61 -7.56
CA GLU A 457 -10.91 -33.08 -8.71
C GLU A 457 -10.89 -31.55 -8.70
N ARG A 458 -9.74 -30.97 -9.06
CA ARG A 458 -9.48 -29.52 -9.07
C ARG A 458 -9.89 -28.92 -10.41
N GLY A 459 -10.81 -27.96 -10.39
CA GLY A 459 -11.27 -27.21 -11.57
C GLY A 459 -10.47 -25.93 -11.83
N LYS A 460 -11.06 -24.96 -12.54
CA LYS A 460 -10.47 -23.61 -12.70
C LYS A 460 -10.43 -22.85 -11.35
N PRO A 461 -9.47 -21.93 -11.13
CA PRO A 461 -9.46 -21.05 -9.98
C PRO A 461 -10.70 -20.16 -9.92
N LEU A 462 -11.14 -19.80 -8.73
CA LEU A 462 -12.10 -18.72 -8.53
C LEU A 462 -11.43 -17.39 -8.91
N HIS A 463 -12.20 -16.48 -9.51
CA HIS A 463 -11.68 -15.18 -9.92
C HIS A 463 -11.18 -14.39 -8.68
N GLY A 464 -9.96 -13.85 -8.70
CA GLY A 464 -9.38 -13.14 -7.54
C GLY A 464 -10.26 -12.02 -6.96
N PRO A 465 -10.84 -11.13 -7.79
CA PRO A 465 -11.88 -10.17 -7.37
C PRO A 465 -13.13 -10.81 -6.75
N PHE A 466 -13.56 -12.00 -7.19
CA PHE A 466 -14.69 -12.70 -6.56
C PHE A 466 -14.35 -13.11 -5.13
N VAL A 467 -13.19 -13.73 -4.93
CA VAL A 467 -12.71 -14.15 -3.61
C VAL A 467 -12.59 -12.93 -2.68
N ALA A 468 -12.04 -11.81 -3.16
CA ALA A 468 -11.98 -10.58 -2.39
C ALA A 468 -13.39 -10.03 -2.05
N THR A 469 -14.34 -10.06 -2.99
CA THR A 469 -15.74 -9.70 -2.75
C THR A 469 -16.38 -10.61 -1.70
N LEU A 470 -16.14 -11.93 -1.73
CA LEU A 470 -16.67 -12.85 -0.72
C LEU A 470 -16.08 -12.58 0.67
N LEU A 471 -14.78 -12.34 0.77
CA LEU A 471 -14.12 -11.98 2.03
C LEU A 471 -14.71 -10.70 2.62
N ASN A 472 -14.96 -9.69 1.77
CA ASN A 472 -15.64 -8.47 2.17
C ASN A 472 -17.08 -8.73 2.63
N ASP A 473 -17.89 -9.38 1.81
CA ASP A 473 -19.33 -9.50 2.03
C ASP A 473 -19.67 -10.45 3.18
N LEU A 474 -18.95 -11.56 3.33
CA LEU A 474 -19.21 -12.54 4.37
C LEU A 474 -18.53 -12.18 5.70
N PHE A 475 -17.35 -11.58 5.64
CA PHE A 475 -16.46 -11.47 6.80
C PHE A 475 -16.00 -10.04 7.11
N GLY A 476 -16.26 -9.06 6.25
CA GLY A 476 -15.76 -7.70 6.42
C GLY A 476 -14.26 -7.53 6.14
N ILE A 477 -13.61 -8.59 5.63
CA ILE A 477 -12.17 -8.61 5.38
C ILE A 477 -11.85 -7.87 4.08
N GLN A 478 -11.04 -6.83 4.19
CA GLN A 478 -10.60 -6.00 3.06
C GLN A 478 -9.34 -6.60 2.45
N ALA A 479 -9.54 -7.52 1.49
CA ALA A 479 -8.49 -8.10 0.65
C ALA A 479 -8.45 -7.42 -0.72
N ARG A 480 -7.41 -7.69 -1.51
CA ARG A 480 -7.28 -7.15 -2.88
C ARG A 480 -7.33 -8.26 -3.93
N GLY A 481 -8.22 -8.12 -4.90
CA GLY A 481 -8.28 -8.98 -6.09
C GLY A 481 -7.70 -8.31 -7.33
N GLY A 482 -7.00 -9.07 -8.18
CA GLY A 482 -6.48 -8.60 -9.48
C GLY A 482 -5.01 -8.92 -9.69
N CYS A 483 -4.33 -8.15 -10.54
CA CYS A 483 -2.92 -8.35 -10.91
C CYS A 483 -1.91 -7.45 -10.18
N ALA A 484 -2.36 -6.72 -9.14
CA ALA A 484 -1.55 -5.89 -8.24
C ALA A 484 -0.49 -4.98 -8.92
N CYS A 485 -0.79 -4.45 -10.11
CA CYS A 485 0.13 -3.62 -10.90
C CYS A 485 1.48 -4.29 -11.19
N ALA A 486 1.49 -5.61 -11.38
CA ALA A 486 2.66 -6.41 -11.70
C ALA A 486 2.30 -7.51 -12.72
N SER A 487 1.53 -7.14 -13.74
CA SER A 487 0.99 -8.09 -14.73
C SER A 487 2.06 -8.97 -15.42
N PRO A 488 3.26 -8.48 -15.81
CA PRO A 488 4.30 -9.35 -16.37
C PRO A 488 4.73 -10.46 -15.41
N TYR A 489 4.95 -10.12 -14.14
CA TYR A 489 5.24 -11.14 -13.12
C TYR A 489 4.05 -12.07 -12.88
N GLY A 490 2.84 -11.52 -12.91
CA GLY A 490 1.61 -12.30 -12.89
C GLY A 490 1.52 -13.32 -14.03
N HIS A 491 2.05 -13.01 -15.22
CA HIS A 491 2.10 -13.96 -16.32
C HIS A 491 3.06 -15.11 -16.02
N ALA A 492 4.25 -14.83 -15.47
CA ALA A 492 5.19 -15.85 -15.04
C ALA A 492 4.58 -16.75 -13.95
N LEU A 493 3.96 -16.16 -12.93
CA LEU A 493 3.34 -16.89 -11.82
C LEU A 493 2.16 -17.78 -12.23
N LEU A 494 1.43 -17.39 -13.27
CA LEU A 494 0.23 -18.10 -13.76
C LEU A 494 0.51 -18.94 -15.01
N GLY A 495 1.76 -19.05 -15.46
CA GLY A 495 2.12 -19.78 -16.66
C GLY A 495 1.45 -19.26 -17.94
N ILE A 496 1.21 -17.96 -18.03
CA ILE A 496 0.55 -17.33 -19.18
C ILE A 496 1.55 -17.17 -20.32
N SER A 497 1.29 -17.87 -21.42
CA SER A 497 2.06 -17.75 -22.66
C SER A 497 1.84 -16.42 -23.36
N GLU A 498 2.75 -16.07 -24.26
CA GLU A 498 2.63 -14.90 -25.14
C GLU A 498 1.31 -14.93 -25.94
N ALA A 499 0.94 -16.08 -26.51
CA ALA A 499 -0.31 -16.25 -27.25
C ALA A 499 -1.55 -15.96 -26.39
N GLN A 500 -1.60 -16.46 -25.14
CA GLN A 500 -2.67 -16.16 -24.20
C GLN A 500 -2.71 -14.68 -23.83
N SER A 501 -1.54 -14.07 -23.59
CA SER A 501 -1.42 -12.63 -23.32
C SER A 501 -1.98 -11.79 -24.48
N HIS A 502 -1.67 -12.13 -25.73
CA HIS A 502 -2.25 -11.47 -26.90
C HIS A 502 -3.75 -11.70 -27.00
N ALA A 503 -4.25 -12.89 -26.69
CA ALA A 503 -5.68 -13.16 -26.67
C ALA A 503 -6.41 -12.30 -25.62
N PHE A 504 -5.84 -12.12 -24.42
CA PHE A 504 -6.36 -11.18 -23.43
C PHE A 504 -6.40 -9.75 -23.97
N ARG A 505 -5.30 -9.29 -24.59
CA ARG A 505 -5.24 -7.95 -25.21
C ARG A 505 -6.34 -7.75 -26.24
N CYS A 506 -6.55 -8.70 -27.15
CA CYS A 506 -7.58 -8.63 -28.18
C CYS A 506 -8.99 -8.57 -27.58
N ALA A 507 -9.28 -9.38 -26.55
CA ALA A 507 -10.57 -9.34 -25.86
C ALA A 507 -10.79 -8.02 -25.10
N ILE A 508 -9.76 -7.48 -24.44
CA ILE A 508 -9.81 -6.17 -23.77
C ILE A 508 -10.08 -5.05 -24.79
N GLN A 509 -9.46 -5.08 -25.96
CA GLN A 509 -9.72 -4.11 -27.05
C GLN A 509 -11.16 -4.18 -27.56
N LYS A 510 -11.80 -5.35 -27.52
CA LYS A 510 -13.23 -5.52 -27.81
C LYS A 510 -14.16 -5.08 -26.67
N GLY A 511 -13.62 -4.54 -25.57
CA GLY A 511 -14.38 -4.03 -24.44
C GLY A 511 -14.63 -5.05 -23.32
N PHE A 512 -13.95 -6.20 -23.33
CA PHE A 512 -14.10 -7.25 -22.33
C PHE A 512 -12.96 -7.24 -21.31
N ALA A 513 -12.89 -6.21 -20.48
CA ALA A 513 -11.80 -6.08 -19.51
C ALA A 513 -11.81 -7.16 -18.41
N GLY A 514 -12.93 -7.86 -18.23
CA GLY A 514 -13.09 -8.91 -17.23
C GLY A 514 -12.29 -10.18 -17.50
N VAL A 515 -11.76 -10.40 -18.71
CA VAL A 515 -10.93 -11.59 -19.00
C VAL A 515 -9.57 -11.57 -18.30
N LYS A 516 -9.19 -10.42 -17.71
CA LYS A 516 -7.89 -10.25 -17.07
C LYS A 516 -7.69 -11.30 -15.97
N PRO A 517 -6.60 -12.08 -16.02
CA PRO A 517 -6.27 -12.99 -14.94
C PRO A 517 -5.81 -12.21 -13.71
N GLY A 518 -5.81 -12.89 -12.57
CA GLY A 518 -5.39 -12.30 -11.31
C GLY A 518 -5.60 -13.26 -10.15
N TRP A 519 -5.21 -12.80 -8.97
CA TRP A 519 -5.23 -13.56 -7.73
C TRP A 519 -5.87 -12.73 -6.62
N THR A 520 -5.95 -13.30 -5.43
CA THR A 520 -6.29 -12.56 -4.21
C THR A 520 -5.02 -12.36 -3.38
N ARG A 521 -4.88 -11.17 -2.80
CA ARG A 521 -3.78 -10.82 -1.92
C ARG A 521 -4.31 -10.34 -0.57
N VAL A 522 -3.69 -10.83 0.49
CA VAL A 522 -3.81 -10.32 1.86
C VAL A 522 -2.44 -9.99 2.42
N SER A 523 -2.40 -9.19 3.49
CA SER A 523 -1.17 -8.84 4.20
C SER A 523 -1.38 -8.85 5.71
N PHE A 524 -0.37 -9.27 6.47
CA PHE A 524 -0.39 -9.35 7.92
C PHE A 524 0.63 -8.37 8.52
N PRO A 525 0.29 -7.08 8.68
CA PRO A 525 1.23 -6.11 9.23
C PRO A 525 1.57 -6.43 10.69
N TYR A 526 2.74 -6.00 11.18
CA TYR A 526 3.19 -6.21 12.57
C TYR A 526 2.21 -5.72 13.66
N TYR A 527 1.32 -4.79 13.34
CA TYR A 527 0.28 -4.29 14.25
C TYR A 527 -1.06 -5.03 14.15
N LEU A 528 -1.15 -6.12 13.39
CA LEU A 528 -2.33 -7.00 13.38
C LEU A 528 -2.45 -7.71 14.73
N SER A 529 -3.67 -7.88 15.25
CA SER A 529 -3.90 -8.69 16.46
C SER A 529 -3.97 -10.18 16.12
N GLU A 530 -3.67 -11.05 17.09
CA GLU A 530 -3.72 -12.51 16.87
C GLU A 530 -5.14 -12.99 16.52
N GLU A 531 -6.17 -12.35 17.10
CA GLU A 531 -7.57 -12.67 16.81
C GLU A 531 -7.96 -12.27 15.39
N GLU A 532 -7.47 -11.12 14.90
CA GLU A 532 -7.68 -10.69 13.52
C GLU A 532 -6.94 -11.60 12.53
N PHE A 533 -5.72 -12.01 12.87
CA PHE A 533 -4.95 -12.98 12.10
C PHE A 533 -5.70 -14.32 11.96
N GLU A 534 -6.09 -14.92 13.09
CA GLU A 534 -6.83 -16.18 13.11
C GLU A 534 -8.15 -16.09 12.35
N TYR A 535 -8.87 -14.97 12.51
CA TYR A 535 -10.11 -14.72 11.79
C TYR A 535 -9.90 -14.64 10.27
N ILE A 536 -8.83 -13.97 9.81
CA ILE A 536 -8.50 -13.89 8.38
C ILE A 536 -8.16 -15.29 7.84
N ILE A 537 -7.30 -16.04 8.51
CA ILE A 537 -6.90 -17.38 8.05
C ILE A 537 -8.09 -18.33 7.99
N ALA A 538 -8.94 -18.34 9.02
CA ALA A 538 -10.16 -19.15 9.03
C ALA A 538 -11.12 -18.76 7.88
N ALA A 539 -11.26 -17.48 7.57
CA ALA A 539 -12.06 -17.01 6.44
C ALA A 539 -11.49 -17.48 5.09
N LEU A 540 -10.17 -17.49 4.91
CA LEU A 540 -9.54 -18.04 3.71
C LEU A 540 -9.83 -19.55 3.54
N GLU A 541 -9.72 -20.32 4.62
CA GLU A 541 -10.06 -21.75 4.63
C GLU A 541 -11.55 -21.99 4.33
N PHE A 542 -12.43 -21.12 4.83
CA PHE A 542 -13.85 -21.16 4.50
C PHE A 542 -14.09 -20.93 3.01
N VAL A 543 -13.49 -19.89 2.43
CA VAL A 543 -13.69 -19.60 1.00
C VAL A 543 -13.07 -20.73 0.15
N ALA A 544 -11.99 -21.35 0.59
CA ALA A 544 -11.42 -22.51 -0.08
C ALA A 544 -12.33 -23.76 -0.05
N SER A 545 -13.14 -23.90 1.01
CA SER A 545 -14.05 -25.03 1.18
C SER A 545 -15.42 -24.80 0.54
N PHE A 546 -15.94 -23.57 0.64
CA PHE A 546 -17.34 -23.24 0.32
C PHE A 546 -17.50 -22.13 -0.72
N GLY A 547 -16.45 -21.39 -1.07
CA GLY A 547 -16.53 -20.18 -1.88
C GLY A 547 -17.22 -20.38 -3.22
N GLN A 548 -16.99 -21.51 -3.89
CA GLN A 548 -17.65 -21.81 -5.17
C GLN A 548 -19.18 -21.86 -5.06
N ARG A 549 -19.72 -22.25 -3.91
CA ARG A 549 -21.18 -22.37 -3.69
C ARG A 549 -21.89 -21.03 -3.76
N PHE A 550 -21.15 -19.94 -3.54
CA PHE A 550 -21.68 -18.59 -3.58
C PHE A 550 -21.79 -18.02 -4.99
N LEU A 551 -21.16 -18.62 -6.02
CA LEU A 551 -21.22 -18.14 -7.41
C LEU A 551 -22.66 -17.82 -7.90
N PRO A 552 -23.70 -18.64 -7.63
CA PRO A 552 -25.07 -18.33 -8.04
C PRO A 552 -25.64 -17.03 -7.45
N LEU A 553 -25.11 -16.58 -6.32
CA LEU A 553 -25.53 -15.35 -5.64
C LEU A 553 -24.91 -14.10 -6.24
N TYR A 554 -24.00 -14.21 -7.21
CA TYR A 554 -23.33 -13.07 -7.81
C TYR A 554 -23.50 -13.04 -9.33
N HIS A 555 -23.42 -11.84 -9.89
CA HIS A 555 -23.31 -11.58 -11.32
C HIS A 555 -21.90 -11.12 -11.64
N PHE A 556 -21.26 -11.78 -12.60
CA PHE A 556 -20.00 -11.33 -13.15
C PHE A 556 -20.22 -10.47 -14.39
N ASN A 557 -19.68 -9.25 -14.38
CA ASN A 557 -19.70 -8.37 -15.54
C ASN A 557 -18.42 -8.54 -16.35
N LEU A 558 -18.53 -9.23 -17.49
CA LEU A 558 -17.39 -9.52 -18.37
C LEU A 558 -16.74 -8.27 -18.99
N LYS A 559 -17.46 -7.14 -19.09
CA LYS A 559 -16.92 -5.88 -19.60
C LYS A 559 -16.00 -5.19 -18.59
N THR A 560 -16.33 -5.29 -17.30
CA THR A 560 -15.60 -4.56 -16.25
C THR A 560 -14.73 -5.44 -15.36
N GLY A 561 -15.05 -6.74 -15.25
CA GLY A 561 -14.44 -7.67 -14.30
C GLY A 561 -15.06 -7.63 -12.90
N ASN A 562 -16.13 -6.86 -12.69
CA ASN A 562 -16.74 -6.68 -11.37
C ASN A 562 -17.76 -7.77 -11.05
N TRP A 563 -17.86 -8.10 -9.76
CA TRP A 563 -18.88 -8.98 -9.20
C TRP A 563 -19.92 -8.18 -8.43
N THR A 564 -21.20 -8.46 -8.67
CA THR A 564 -22.30 -7.78 -7.97
C THR A 564 -23.27 -8.79 -7.37
N PHE A 565 -23.70 -8.52 -6.13
CA PHE A 565 -24.59 -9.42 -5.40
C PHE A 565 -26.04 -9.38 -5.95
N LYS A 566 -26.60 -10.57 -6.21
CA LYS A 566 -27.96 -10.77 -6.71
C LYS A 566 -28.95 -10.92 -5.54
N LYS A 567 -29.49 -9.80 -5.07
CA LYS A 567 -30.50 -9.79 -3.98
C LYS A 567 -31.71 -10.70 -4.24
N LYS A 568 -32.16 -10.82 -5.50
CA LYS A 568 -33.28 -11.71 -5.87
C LYS A 568 -32.93 -13.18 -5.70
N ALA A 569 -31.81 -13.62 -6.26
CA ALA A 569 -31.33 -15.01 -6.13
C ALA A 569 -31.15 -15.42 -4.67
N PHE A 570 -30.59 -14.53 -3.84
CA PHE A 570 -30.47 -14.79 -2.40
C PHE A 570 -31.83 -14.98 -1.72
N LYS A 571 -32.82 -14.11 -2.01
CA LYS A 571 -34.18 -14.26 -1.47
C LYS A 571 -34.87 -15.54 -1.96
N GLU A 572 -34.62 -15.98 -3.19
CA GLU A 572 -35.23 -17.20 -3.74
C GLU A 572 -34.63 -18.48 -3.15
N ILE A 573 -33.32 -18.50 -2.89
CA ILE A 573 -32.61 -19.66 -2.35
C ILE A 573 -32.78 -19.71 -0.82
N VAL A 574 -32.50 -18.61 -0.12
CA VAL A 574 -32.51 -18.56 1.34
C VAL A 574 -33.89 -18.20 1.91
N GLY A 575 -34.71 -17.45 1.16
CA GLY A 575 -36.05 -17.05 1.62
C GLY A 575 -37.10 -18.18 1.58
N LYS A 576 -36.84 -19.30 0.88
CA LYS A 576 -37.72 -20.48 0.93
C LYS A 576 -37.69 -21.18 2.29
N GLU A 577 -36.57 -21.13 3.02
CA GLU A 577 -36.47 -21.65 4.39
C GLU A 577 -36.91 -20.65 5.47
N ARG A 578 -36.96 -19.34 5.17
CA ARG A 578 -37.41 -18.31 6.14
C ARG A 578 -38.85 -18.50 6.66
N LYS A 579 -39.66 -19.39 6.08
CA LYS A 579 -40.96 -19.81 6.64
C LYS A 579 -40.84 -20.78 7.82
N GLY A 580 -39.65 -21.30 8.13
CA GLY A 580 -39.40 -22.20 9.26
C GLY A 580 -38.10 -21.87 9.97
N LYS A 581 -38.17 -20.89 10.91
CA LYS A 581 -37.10 -20.47 11.85
C LYS A 581 -35.82 -19.90 11.21
N ILE A 582 -35.49 -18.64 11.53
CA ILE A 582 -34.15 -18.28 12.03
C ILE A 582 -34.10 -16.89 12.66
N PHE A 583 -33.34 -16.85 13.75
CA PHE A 583 -32.82 -15.70 14.49
C PHE A 583 -32.08 -14.72 13.58
N ILE A 584 -32.64 -13.53 13.38
CA ILE A 584 -31.82 -12.34 13.19
C ILE A 584 -31.48 -11.90 14.60
N LEU A 585 -30.27 -12.18 15.09
CA LEU A 585 -29.73 -11.49 16.25
C LEU A 585 -29.53 -10.03 15.82
N ASN A 586 -30.56 -9.22 16.06
CA ASN A 586 -30.45 -7.77 16.03
C ASN A 586 -29.50 -7.37 17.15
N ASP A 587 -28.23 -7.22 16.82
CA ASP A 587 -27.24 -6.58 17.70
C ASP A 587 -27.44 -5.05 17.66
N ASN A 588 -28.60 -4.62 18.14
CA ASN A 588 -28.89 -3.23 18.45
C ASN A 588 -28.91 -3.09 19.98
N LYS A 589 -27.76 -3.24 20.62
CA LYS A 589 -27.47 -2.71 21.97
C LYS A 589 -26.02 -3.03 22.35
N THR A 590 -25.12 -2.05 22.22
CA THR A 590 -24.10 -1.67 23.23
C THR A 590 -23.10 -0.68 22.62
N GLY A 591 -23.48 0.60 22.61
CA GLY A 591 -22.55 1.72 22.47
C GLY A 591 -22.41 2.43 23.81
N LYS A 592 -21.67 1.87 24.75
CA LYS A 592 -21.17 2.56 25.96
C LYS A 592 -19.87 1.90 26.41
N ASN A 593 -18.87 2.72 26.76
CA ASN A 593 -17.53 2.39 27.25
C ASN A 593 -17.42 1.01 27.91
N LEU A 594 -16.94 0.03 27.13
CA LEU A 594 -16.55 -1.29 27.61
C LEU A 594 -15.05 -1.26 27.94
N ASN A 595 -14.67 -1.90 29.05
CA ASN A 595 -13.26 -2.12 29.41
C ASN A 595 -12.57 -3.04 28.36
N GLY A 596 -11.23 -3.10 28.37
CA GLY A 596 -10.43 -3.85 27.38
C GLY A 596 -10.89 -5.31 27.17
N ASP A 597 -11.11 -6.04 28.25
CA ASP A 597 -11.52 -7.46 28.20
C ASP A 597 -12.93 -7.63 27.62
N ALA A 598 -13.87 -6.74 27.96
CA ALA A 598 -15.23 -6.78 27.44
C ALA A 598 -15.32 -6.39 25.95
N LYS A 599 -14.41 -5.52 25.48
CA LYS A 599 -14.27 -5.21 24.05
C LYS A 599 -13.71 -6.40 23.29
N HIS A 600 -12.75 -7.11 23.87
CA HIS A 600 -12.15 -8.32 23.29
C HIS A 600 -13.19 -9.46 23.16
N GLU A 601 -13.94 -9.78 24.22
CA GLU A 601 -15.02 -10.76 24.17
C GLU A 601 -16.10 -10.40 23.13
N SER A 602 -16.39 -9.10 22.97
CA SER A 602 -17.34 -8.61 21.96
C SER A 602 -16.86 -8.84 20.52
N ILE A 603 -15.56 -8.70 20.22
CA ILE A 603 -15.02 -8.94 18.88
C ILE A 603 -15.11 -10.41 18.50
N ILE A 604 -14.72 -11.31 19.40
CA ILE A 604 -14.79 -12.77 19.18
C ILE A 604 -16.23 -13.21 18.94
N ALA A 605 -17.19 -12.67 19.71
CA ALA A 605 -18.61 -12.95 19.52
C ALA A 605 -19.10 -12.51 18.13
N LYS A 606 -18.69 -11.32 17.65
CA LYS A 606 -19.02 -10.86 16.29
C LYS A 606 -18.45 -11.78 15.20
N TYR A 607 -17.18 -12.14 15.31
CA TYR A 607 -16.53 -13.05 14.34
C TYR A 607 -17.19 -14.42 14.30
N THR A 608 -17.57 -14.95 15.46
CA THR A 608 -18.31 -16.21 15.58
C THR A 608 -19.68 -16.11 14.88
N SER A 609 -20.41 -15.03 15.10
CA SER A 609 -21.70 -14.78 14.43
C SER A 609 -21.58 -14.70 12.91
N TYR A 610 -20.56 -14.01 12.38
CA TYR A 610 -20.29 -13.94 10.94
C TYR A 610 -20.01 -15.32 10.36
N TRP A 611 -19.23 -16.13 11.08
CA TRP A 611 -18.88 -17.49 10.71
C TRP A 611 -20.10 -18.42 10.67
N GLU A 612 -20.95 -18.39 11.68
CA GLU A 612 -22.19 -19.16 11.74
C GLU A 612 -23.14 -18.79 10.60
N SER A 613 -23.29 -17.49 10.34
CA SER A 613 -24.11 -16.98 9.23
C SER A 613 -23.59 -17.45 7.87
N ALA A 614 -22.28 -17.40 7.65
CA ALA A 614 -21.63 -17.85 6.43
C ALA A 614 -21.80 -19.38 6.23
N LYS A 615 -21.56 -20.18 7.28
CA LYS A 615 -21.75 -21.64 7.25
C LYS A 615 -23.19 -22.04 6.98
N HIS A 616 -24.14 -21.41 7.67
CA HIS A 616 -25.56 -21.68 7.44
C HIS A 616 -25.93 -21.40 5.97
N THR A 617 -25.53 -20.24 5.45
CA THR A 617 -25.79 -19.89 4.05
C THR A 617 -25.14 -20.87 3.07
N ALA A 618 -23.88 -21.27 3.30
CA ALA A 618 -23.18 -22.24 2.45
C ALA A 618 -23.85 -23.62 2.43
N GLY A 619 -24.54 -24.00 3.51
CA GLY A 619 -25.32 -25.24 3.61
C GLY A 619 -26.58 -25.24 2.73
N LEU A 620 -27.13 -24.06 2.41
CA LEU A 620 -28.32 -23.92 1.56
C LEU A 620 -28.00 -23.83 0.07
N LEU A 621 -26.73 -23.62 -0.27
CA LEU A 621 -26.27 -23.41 -1.63
C LEU A 621 -25.83 -24.72 -2.29
N PRO A 622 -26.00 -24.87 -3.61
CA PRO A 622 -25.57 -26.06 -4.32
C PRO A 622 -24.05 -26.26 -4.18
N LYS A 623 -23.64 -27.48 -3.85
CA LYS A 623 -22.21 -27.83 -3.65
C LYS A 623 -21.38 -27.57 -4.91
N PHE A 624 -21.93 -27.92 -6.08
CA PHE A 624 -21.29 -27.81 -7.39
C PHE A 624 -22.20 -27.04 -8.35
N PRO A 625 -22.18 -25.69 -8.34
CA PRO A 625 -23.02 -24.91 -9.23
C PRO A 625 -22.56 -25.06 -10.69
N SER A 626 -23.52 -25.22 -11.59
CA SER A 626 -23.26 -25.24 -13.03
C SER A 626 -22.76 -23.88 -13.51
N PRO A 627 -21.78 -23.84 -14.43
CA PRO A 627 -21.31 -22.59 -15.01
C PRO A 627 -22.45 -21.89 -15.76
N PRO A 628 -22.54 -20.55 -15.72
CA PRO A 628 -23.54 -19.82 -16.47
C PRO A 628 -23.26 -19.92 -17.98
N ARG A 629 -24.31 -19.86 -18.81
CA ARG A 629 -24.14 -19.67 -20.25
C ARG A 629 -23.61 -18.26 -20.51
N LEU A 630 -22.38 -18.15 -21.02
CA LEU A 630 -21.83 -16.88 -21.49
C LEU A 630 -22.64 -16.43 -22.70
N GLN A 631 -23.23 -15.24 -22.64
CA GLN A 631 -24.02 -14.64 -23.72
C GLN A 631 -23.16 -13.85 -24.73
N ALA A 632 -21.84 -13.83 -24.56
CA ALA A 632 -20.91 -13.03 -25.35
C ALA A 632 -20.07 -13.91 -26.28
N ASP A 633 -19.65 -13.36 -27.43
CA ASP A 633 -18.73 -13.96 -28.41
C ASP A 633 -17.28 -14.05 -27.88
N ILE A 634 -17.10 -14.58 -26.67
CA ILE A 634 -15.80 -14.88 -26.09
C ILE A 634 -15.69 -16.39 -25.93
N ASP A 635 -14.56 -16.92 -26.41
CA ASP A 635 -14.15 -18.29 -26.16
C ASP A 635 -14.07 -18.54 -24.64
N PRO A 636 -14.87 -19.47 -24.08
CA PRO A 636 -14.80 -19.83 -22.66
C PRO A 636 -13.42 -20.30 -22.20
N GLU A 637 -12.57 -20.79 -23.10
CA GLU A 637 -11.20 -21.18 -22.77
C GLU A 637 -10.27 -19.98 -22.53
N LEU A 638 -10.66 -18.78 -22.98
CA LEU A 638 -9.96 -17.56 -22.63
C LEU A 638 -10.10 -17.20 -21.15
N LEU A 639 -11.11 -17.75 -20.45
CA LEU A 639 -11.28 -17.47 -19.03
C LEU A 639 -10.39 -18.41 -18.21
N TYR A 640 -9.36 -17.81 -17.60
CA TYR A 640 -8.44 -18.50 -16.68
C TYR A 640 -9.13 -18.94 -15.37
N PHE A 641 -10.35 -18.47 -15.11
CA PHE A 641 -11.06 -18.68 -13.85
C PHE A 641 -12.50 -19.16 -14.07
N ARG A 642 -13.12 -19.63 -12.98
CA ARG A 642 -14.53 -20.05 -12.92
C ARG A 642 -15.46 -18.85 -12.73
N ILE A 643 -16.60 -18.89 -13.43
CA ILE A 643 -17.71 -17.93 -13.34
C ILE A 643 -18.97 -18.63 -12.84
#